data_AF-A0A954JTH1-F1
#
_entry.id   AF-A0A954JTH1-F1
#
_cell.length_a   1.000
_cell.length_b   1.000
_cell.length_c   1.000
_cell.angle_alpha   90.00
_cell.angle_beta   90.00
_cell.angle_gamma   90.00
#
_symmetry.space_group_name_H-M   'P 1'
#
loop_
_entity.id
_entity.type
_entity.pdbx_description
1 polymer ?
#
loop_
_entity_poly.entity_id
_entity_poly.type
_entity_poly.pdbx_seq_one_letter_code
_entity_poly.pdbx_strand_id
1 'polypeptide(L)'
;TVPFRTIGIKLPPELALTPQILADLTQLPAYYGLVGDRVKNADLLADVPVLKRCAGIHLMDSDLTDQGFEALARTSPYCYFHIKGTLVSSEMQQRIDREFPLIAFHGNSRNGQFWLKDQVPFPDPGSALSTAQAPSSAKLTDEEQIAFERETAEWVLELGARVVVKTANKDDIWVSQIDQLPEEPFRILQIPFDQSSQKIRLPSLSRLSRLISLHSLTISNCGLHPGALKGLEFGNGMIHFRMSHSLAKATHLSNEIKGLENLDTFEISTAQVNDHFQFLDLMPRLRDLRLWNPNTQQLEDLADSSGFKQGNLRFLNLYANGRTFDSDAIRALQAEKPGMSIIVNDNKGHNRYLGTPVAREAAIKLLELGITIVASGPNQSEILFNKSNTPSETELFKPLEIILPNNLEITPEIAEMFSRLPPFPRLDSKGLKNADLLTAVPVMALCSGVRLPDSDLTDKGFESFYQSNPEVYLNLRGTPVTDEKAIHVDQNYPFAVFHSSSHHGISWLKLRAKNKPQPPRTSPPERNDTNILTSEREIAEWVIKLGGRVSFKKAQGTDYLKNRLDQLPEEPLRVIEIVFSRADQKITITSLSRLSSLLTLHSLNIMNCHLEPGALEGLRFNENTTDFHIYNTPLKTSELTSHMGLEHLDTFNVGAIQIDDQFRFLELMPRLRNLHLYNPIPQTLEDLASSPGFAKMKLRFLNINSFGRKYDPELIAELQKIQPGMTVIDNDLNGHNRYLGTPVARQAAIKLLDLGGTIYAMKDKTYDKSQYPPESELFFPVRVILPPALEITPETVEALSQLPPFFGLEASGIRNADLLAEVPVLRLCGGIQISDTDLSDQGFETLIQLHPDGYLNAMRTKITREKAIQINRDYPYAAFNTDYHSGKRWLNDRNKPKHSSSETTDTDPSDRE
;
A
#
# COMPACT_ATOMS: atom_id res chain seq x y z
N THR A 1 8.75 -27.31 -28.41
CA THR A 1 9.57 -26.14 -28.77
C THR A 1 8.89 -24.86 -28.20
N VAL A 2 9.12 -24.41 -26.95
CA VAL A 2 8.79 -23.00 -26.52
C VAL A 2 9.99 -22.10 -26.89
N PRO A 3 9.94 -20.75 -26.82
CA PRO A 3 11.00 -19.88 -27.32
C PRO A 3 11.96 -19.33 -26.24
N PHE A 4 13.26 -19.53 -26.49
CA PHE A 4 14.39 -19.06 -25.69
C PHE A 4 14.42 -17.51 -25.65
N ARG A 5 14.59 -16.91 -24.46
CA ARG A 5 14.72 -15.45 -24.27
C ARG A 5 15.97 -15.15 -23.44
N THR A 6 16.91 -14.40 -24.00
CA THR A 6 18.23 -14.12 -23.42
C THR A 6 18.19 -12.80 -22.65
N ILE A 7 18.52 -12.80 -21.36
CA ILE A 7 18.51 -11.58 -20.52
C ILE A 7 19.84 -10.83 -20.62
N GLY A 8 20.95 -11.56 -20.72
CA GLY A 8 22.27 -11.00 -20.99
C GLY A 8 23.25 -12.08 -21.42
N ILE A 9 24.32 -11.69 -22.08
CA ILE A 9 25.34 -12.61 -22.61
C ILE A 9 26.63 -12.36 -21.86
N LYS A 10 27.17 -13.41 -21.24
CA LYS A 10 28.52 -13.39 -20.68
C LYS A 10 29.45 -14.18 -21.59
N LEU A 11 30.37 -13.48 -22.24
CA LEU A 11 31.43 -14.09 -23.03
C LEU A 11 32.49 -14.67 -22.09
N PRO A 12 32.98 -15.90 -22.35
CA PRO A 12 34.09 -16.48 -21.63
C PRO A 12 35.33 -15.56 -21.70
N PRO A 13 36.15 -15.51 -20.64
CA PRO A 13 37.38 -14.75 -20.67
C PRO A 13 38.32 -15.23 -21.77
N GLU A 14 39.03 -14.31 -22.43
CA GLU A 14 39.95 -14.60 -23.54
C GLU A 14 39.33 -15.17 -24.82
N LEU A 15 38.00 -15.17 -24.93
CA LEU A 15 37.33 -15.63 -26.15
C LEU A 15 37.73 -14.76 -27.35
N ALA A 16 38.20 -15.40 -28.42
CA ALA A 16 38.40 -14.75 -29.70
C ALA A 16 37.12 -14.77 -30.53
N LEU A 17 36.54 -13.61 -30.78
CA LEU A 17 35.36 -13.47 -31.62
C LEU A 17 35.72 -13.79 -33.07
N THR A 18 34.93 -14.67 -33.66
CA THR A 18 35.01 -15.05 -35.06
C THR A 18 33.71 -14.63 -35.77
N PRO A 19 33.70 -14.50 -37.10
CA PRO A 19 32.48 -14.19 -37.84
C PRO A 19 31.33 -15.15 -37.55
N GLN A 20 31.65 -16.43 -37.29
CA GLN A 20 30.64 -17.41 -36.89
C GLN A 20 30.04 -17.06 -35.53
N ILE A 21 30.87 -16.67 -34.54
CA ILE A 21 30.37 -16.24 -33.22
C ILE A 21 29.47 -15.00 -33.34
N LEU A 22 29.77 -14.06 -34.24
CA LEU A 22 28.93 -12.88 -34.45
C LEU A 22 27.60 -13.22 -35.14
N ALA A 23 27.64 -14.13 -36.11
CA ALA A 23 26.45 -14.63 -36.78
C ALA A 23 25.54 -15.32 -35.76
N ASP A 24 26.12 -16.11 -34.85
CA ASP A 24 25.40 -16.78 -33.78
C ASP A 24 24.83 -15.75 -32.78
N LEU A 25 25.61 -14.73 -32.38
CA LEU A 25 25.14 -13.65 -31.51
C LEU A 25 23.99 -12.84 -32.13
N THR A 26 24.01 -12.66 -33.46
CA THR A 26 22.97 -11.94 -34.21
C THR A 26 21.66 -12.73 -34.28
N GLN A 27 21.74 -14.05 -34.26
CA GLN A 27 20.56 -14.93 -34.27
C GLN A 27 19.91 -15.05 -32.87
N LEU A 28 20.57 -14.54 -31.83
CA LEU A 28 19.99 -14.53 -30.50
C LEU A 28 18.88 -13.47 -30.38
N PRO A 29 17.78 -13.79 -29.67
CA PRO A 29 16.73 -12.82 -29.38
C PRO A 29 17.26 -11.69 -28.50
N ALA A 30 16.70 -10.48 -28.67
CA ALA A 30 17.18 -9.25 -28.02
C ALA A 30 17.44 -9.42 -26.51
N TYR A 31 18.63 -9.00 -26.09
CA TYR A 31 19.13 -9.12 -24.72
C TYR A 31 19.62 -7.78 -24.18
N TYR A 32 19.49 -7.61 -22.87
CA TYR A 32 19.65 -6.32 -22.20
C TYR A 32 21.09 -5.98 -21.85
N GLY A 33 21.98 -6.98 -21.77
CA GLY A 33 23.39 -6.74 -21.45
C GLY A 33 24.37 -7.70 -22.12
N LEU A 34 25.55 -7.22 -22.49
CA LEU A 34 26.69 -8.05 -22.91
C LEU A 34 27.88 -7.79 -21.99
N VAL A 35 28.51 -8.86 -21.49
CA VAL A 35 29.68 -8.79 -20.61
C VAL A 35 30.79 -9.67 -21.15
N GLY A 36 31.96 -9.11 -21.40
CA GLY A 36 33.18 -9.80 -21.82
C GLY A 36 34.39 -9.32 -21.03
N ASP A 37 35.30 -10.24 -20.76
CA ASP A 37 36.58 -9.98 -20.09
C ASP A 37 37.72 -10.52 -20.97
N ARG A 38 38.74 -9.73 -21.27
CA ARG A 38 39.85 -10.06 -22.17
C ARG A 38 39.45 -10.62 -23.54
N VAL A 39 38.31 -10.21 -24.09
CA VAL A 39 37.81 -10.67 -25.38
C VAL A 39 38.75 -10.20 -26.50
N LYS A 40 39.03 -11.09 -27.45
CA LYS A 40 39.84 -10.81 -28.64
C LYS A 40 38.95 -10.61 -29.87
N ASN A 41 39.37 -9.76 -30.79
CA ASN A 41 38.61 -9.22 -31.92
C ASN A 41 37.30 -8.51 -31.51
N ALA A 42 37.31 -7.72 -30.44
CA ALA A 42 36.12 -7.11 -29.86
C ALA A 42 35.40 -6.10 -30.80
N ASP A 43 36.11 -5.48 -31.74
CA ASP A 43 35.53 -4.55 -32.73
C ASP A 43 34.40 -5.15 -33.55
N LEU A 44 34.49 -6.46 -33.78
CA LEU A 44 33.51 -7.21 -34.55
C LEU A 44 32.11 -7.18 -33.95
N LEU A 45 31.97 -6.85 -32.65
CA LEU A 45 30.67 -6.67 -32.01
C LEU A 45 29.87 -5.49 -32.57
N ALA A 46 30.53 -4.51 -33.20
CA ALA A 46 29.82 -3.40 -33.84
C ALA A 46 28.86 -3.85 -34.95
N ASP A 47 29.16 -4.97 -35.59
CA ASP A 47 28.37 -5.52 -36.70
C ASP A 47 27.18 -6.38 -36.23
N VAL A 48 27.01 -6.57 -34.91
CA VAL A 48 25.94 -7.40 -34.34
C VAL A 48 24.67 -6.54 -34.15
N PRO A 49 23.66 -6.65 -35.02
CA PRO A 49 22.53 -5.71 -35.06
C PRO A 49 21.63 -5.75 -33.82
N VAL A 50 21.62 -6.88 -33.11
CA VAL A 50 20.82 -7.05 -31.90
C VAL A 50 21.33 -6.19 -30.73
N LEU A 51 22.60 -5.77 -30.76
CA LEU A 51 23.19 -4.89 -29.74
C LEU A 51 22.64 -3.46 -29.78
N LYS A 52 21.91 -3.06 -30.84
CA LYS A 52 21.16 -1.79 -30.92
C LYS A 52 20.15 -1.61 -29.78
N ARG A 53 19.66 -2.72 -29.24
CA ARG A 53 18.62 -2.77 -28.19
C ARG A 53 19.19 -3.11 -26.82
N CYS A 54 20.52 -3.22 -26.73
CA CYS A 54 21.20 -3.54 -25.48
C CYS A 54 21.26 -2.30 -24.59
N ALA A 55 20.94 -2.46 -23.31
CA ALA A 55 20.98 -1.37 -22.34
C ALA A 55 22.42 -1.14 -21.83
N GLY A 56 23.27 -2.17 -21.83
CA GLY A 56 24.68 -2.04 -21.41
C GLY A 56 25.64 -3.05 -22.03
N ILE A 57 26.80 -2.57 -22.48
CA ILE A 57 27.90 -3.38 -23.02
C ILE A 57 29.14 -3.18 -22.16
N HIS A 58 29.64 -4.26 -21.57
CA HIS A 58 30.78 -4.28 -20.67
C HIS A 58 31.89 -5.13 -21.30
N LEU A 59 32.96 -4.48 -21.76
CA LEU A 59 34.14 -5.11 -22.36
C LEU A 59 35.38 -4.69 -21.57
N MET A 60 35.80 -5.53 -20.63
CA MET A 60 36.96 -5.26 -19.78
C MET A 60 38.21 -5.90 -20.37
N ASP A 61 39.34 -5.19 -20.35
CA ASP A 61 40.66 -5.67 -20.78
C ASP A 61 40.70 -6.33 -22.18
N SER A 62 39.74 -5.93 -23.03
CA SER A 62 39.47 -6.54 -24.34
C SER A 62 40.08 -5.70 -25.45
N ASP A 63 40.38 -6.27 -26.62
CA ASP A 63 41.11 -5.57 -27.69
C ASP A 63 40.26 -4.61 -28.56
N LEU A 64 39.20 -4.03 -27.99
CA LEU A 64 38.33 -3.06 -28.65
C LEU A 64 39.12 -1.79 -29.01
N THR A 65 39.11 -1.41 -30.28
CA THR A 65 39.80 -0.26 -30.84
C THR A 65 38.86 0.94 -31.03
N ASP A 66 39.45 2.07 -31.35
CA ASP A 66 38.75 3.31 -31.69
C ASP A 66 37.66 3.13 -32.76
N GLN A 67 37.99 2.38 -33.81
CA GLN A 67 37.05 2.16 -34.92
C GLN A 67 35.87 1.29 -34.48
N GLY A 68 36.12 0.25 -33.68
CA GLY A 68 35.07 -0.59 -33.12
C GLY A 68 34.16 0.18 -32.16
N PHE A 69 34.73 1.03 -31.29
CA PHE A 69 33.94 1.80 -30.34
C PHE A 69 33.09 2.88 -31.01
N GLU A 70 33.61 3.59 -32.01
CA GLU A 70 32.82 4.54 -32.78
C GLU A 70 31.68 3.86 -33.54
N ALA A 71 31.94 2.69 -34.13
CA ALA A 71 30.92 1.93 -34.82
C ALA A 71 29.82 1.45 -33.85
N LEU A 72 30.18 0.97 -32.65
CA LEU A 72 29.22 0.62 -31.61
C LEU A 72 28.40 1.83 -31.14
N ALA A 73 29.03 2.98 -30.93
CA ALA A 73 28.36 4.21 -30.51
C ALA A 73 27.33 4.70 -31.54
N ARG A 74 27.67 4.66 -32.84
CA ARG A 74 26.73 5.00 -33.94
C ARG A 74 25.54 4.05 -34.00
N THR A 75 25.79 2.79 -33.66
CA THR A 75 24.82 1.71 -33.80
C THR A 75 23.85 1.71 -32.61
N SER A 76 24.32 2.11 -31.42
CA SER A 76 23.55 2.13 -30.18
C SER A 76 23.68 3.47 -29.42
N PRO A 77 23.02 4.56 -29.90
CA PRO A 77 23.25 5.93 -29.42
C PRO A 77 22.69 6.25 -28.01
N TYR A 78 22.11 5.26 -27.32
CA TYR A 78 21.53 5.39 -25.98
C TYR A 78 22.04 4.31 -25.00
N CYS A 79 23.09 3.57 -25.38
CA CYS A 79 23.60 2.44 -24.62
C CYS A 79 24.68 2.88 -23.62
N TYR A 80 24.77 2.18 -22.48
CA TYR A 80 25.88 2.33 -21.55
C TYR A 80 27.07 1.46 -21.95
N PHE A 81 28.28 2.01 -21.99
CA PHE A 81 29.50 1.25 -22.29
C PHE A 81 30.50 1.26 -21.13
N HIS A 82 30.98 0.08 -20.74
CA HIS A 82 32.10 -0.05 -19.82
C HIS A 82 33.27 -0.70 -20.55
N ILE A 83 34.25 0.11 -20.98
CA ILE A 83 35.34 -0.27 -21.91
C ILE A 83 36.72 -0.10 -21.28
N LYS A 84 36.84 -0.31 -19.96
CA LYS A 84 38.10 -0.19 -19.23
C LYS A 84 39.05 -1.34 -19.59
N GLY A 85 40.32 -1.04 -19.78
CA GLY A 85 41.36 -1.98 -20.22
C GLY A 85 41.43 -2.17 -21.74
N THR A 86 40.63 -1.43 -22.53
CA THR A 86 40.59 -1.58 -24.00
C THR A 86 41.62 -0.72 -24.74
N LEU A 87 41.74 -0.93 -26.05
CA LEU A 87 42.65 -0.17 -26.94
C LEU A 87 42.05 1.14 -27.44
N VAL A 88 40.85 1.53 -26.98
CA VAL A 88 40.19 2.80 -27.34
C VAL A 88 40.99 3.97 -26.77
N SER A 89 41.50 4.82 -27.67
CA SER A 89 42.27 6.01 -27.38
C SER A 89 41.44 7.09 -26.69
N SER A 90 42.15 7.95 -25.98
CA SER A 90 41.55 9.09 -25.30
C SER A 90 40.92 10.11 -26.25
N GLU A 91 41.43 10.22 -27.49
CA GLU A 91 40.93 11.16 -28.49
C GLU A 91 39.59 10.69 -29.05
N MET A 92 39.44 9.38 -29.30
CA MET A 92 38.16 8.81 -29.70
C MET A 92 37.11 8.91 -28.59
N GLN A 93 37.48 8.62 -27.34
CA GLN A 93 36.57 8.80 -26.20
C GLN A 93 36.07 10.25 -26.12
N GLN A 94 36.93 11.26 -26.32
CA GLN A 94 36.52 12.66 -26.35
C GLN A 94 35.59 12.98 -27.53
N ARG A 95 35.83 12.38 -28.70
CA ARG A 95 34.98 12.60 -29.87
C ARG A 95 33.59 12.00 -29.68
N ILE A 96 33.48 10.79 -29.13
CA ILE A 96 32.19 10.14 -28.87
C ILE A 96 31.39 10.89 -27.79
N ASP A 97 32.05 11.32 -26.71
CA ASP A 97 31.42 12.15 -25.65
C ASP A 97 30.84 13.46 -26.23
N ARG A 98 31.46 14.02 -27.27
CA ARG A 98 30.99 15.24 -27.95
C ARG A 98 29.91 14.98 -29.02
N GLU A 99 30.06 13.95 -29.83
CA GLU A 99 29.22 13.71 -31.02
C GLU A 99 27.99 12.84 -30.73
N PHE A 100 28.04 12.04 -29.66
CA PHE A 100 26.95 11.19 -29.21
C PHE A 100 26.63 11.48 -27.73
N PRO A 101 26.07 12.67 -27.43
CA PRO A 101 25.96 13.18 -26.07
C PRO A 101 25.09 12.30 -25.17
N LEU A 102 24.19 11.47 -25.72
CA LEU A 102 23.30 10.58 -24.97
C LEU A 102 23.92 9.21 -24.63
N ILE A 103 25.16 8.96 -25.05
CA ILE A 103 25.91 7.77 -24.70
C ILE A 103 26.66 8.01 -23.39
N ALA A 104 26.43 7.15 -22.40
CA ALA A 104 27.23 7.13 -21.18
C ALA A 104 28.31 6.05 -21.29
N PHE A 105 29.57 6.39 -21.02
CA PHE A 105 30.63 5.38 -21.02
C PHE A 105 31.71 5.57 -19.95
N HIS A 106 32.34 4.46 -19.56
CA HIS A 106 33.48 4.41 -18.65
C HIS A 106 34.69 3.83 -19.39
N GLY A 107 35.65 4.69 -19.71
CA GLY A 107 36.86 4.35 -20.47
C GLY A 107 38.14 4.46 -19.67
N ASN A 108 39.27 4.12 -20.32
CA ASN A 108 40.58 4.11 -19.68
C ASN A 108 41.08 5.49 -19.25
N SER A 109 40.83 6.48 -20.09
CA SER A 109 41.37 7.84 -19.94
C SER A 109 40.31 8.85 -19.53
N ARG A 110 39.03 8.59 -19.82
CA ARG A 110 37.92 9.51 -19.55
C ARG A 110 36.60 8.74 -19.44
N ASN A 111 35.67 9.31 -18.69
CA ASN A 111 34.29 8.86 -18.64
C ASN A 111 33.45 9.81 -19.50
N GLY A 112 32.67 9.25 -20.42
CA GLY A 112 31.70 9.97 -21.21
C GLY A 112 30.46 10.25 -20.39
N GLN A 113 30.25 11.52 -20.08
CA GLN A 113 29.16 12.02 -19.24
C GLN A 113 28.68 13.39 -19.74
N PHE A 114 28.91 13.76 -21.01
CA PHE A 114 28.59 15.11 -21.52
C PHE A 114 27.11 15.49 -21.33
N TRP A 115 26.18 14.53 -21.46
CA TRP A 115 24.75 14.68 -21.13
C TRP A 115 24.45 15.05 -19.68
N LEU A 116 25.35 14.71 -18.75
CA LEU A 116 25.28 15.11 -17.34
C LEU A 116 25.97 16.45 -17.06
N LYS A 117 26.72 17.00 -18.02
CA LYS A 117 27.63 18.13 -17.76
C LYS A 117 27.24 19.48 -18.32
N ASP A 118 26.37 19.59 -19.32
CA ASP A 118 25.97 20.92 -19.82
C ASP A 118 24.46 21.02 -20.11
N GLN A 119 23.81 21.97 -19.40
CA GLN A 119 22.57 22.58 -19.86
C GLN A 119 22.77 23.01 -21.32
N VAL A 120 21.96 22.49 -22.25
CA VAL A 120 22.08 22.90 -23.65
C VAL A 120 21.76 24.41 -23.76
N PRO A 121 22.70 25.24 -24.24
CA PRO A 121 22.47 26.67 -24.47
C PRO A 121 21.58 26.89 -25.69
N PHE A 122 20.80 27.97 -25.65
CA PHE A 122 20.01 28.49 -26.77
C PHE A 122 20.87 28.73 -28.02
N PRO A 123 20.33 28.55 -29.25
CA PRO A 123 21.01 28.95 -30.46
C PRO A 123 21.12 30.49 -30.58
N ASP A 124 22.28 30.95 -31.05
CA ASP A 124 22.74 32.35 -31.10
C ASP A 124 21.88 33.27 -32.02
N PRO A 125 21.83 34.60 -31.74
CA PRO A 125 20.92 35.58 -32.32
C PRO A 125 21.44 36.09 -33.68
N GLY A 126 21.13 35.39 -34.77
CA GLY A 126 21.59 35.81 -36.09
C GLY A 126 20.77 35.34 -37.29
N SER A 127 19.75 34.52 -37.08
CA SER A 127 18.86 34.04 -38.16
C SER A 127 17.46 34.63 -37.98
N ALA A 128 17.33 35.87 -38.45
CA ALA A 128 16.11 36.55 -38.90
C ALA A 128 14.77 36.16 -38.23
N LEU A 129 14.36 37.01 -37.28
CA LEU A 129 13.01 37.59 -37.16
C LEU A 129 11.86 36.86 -37.89
N SER A 130 11.06 36.11 -37.14
CA SER A 130 9.62 36.36 -37.09
C SER A 130 8.97 35.64 -35.89
N THR A 131 8.36 36.45 -35.02
CA THR A 131 7.43 36.11 -33.94
C THR A 131 7.93 35.23 -32.79
N ALA A 132 8.33 35.89 -31.69
CA ALA A 132 8.17 35.35 -30.36
C ALA A 132 6.67 35.09 -30.09
N GLN A 133 6.27 33.82 -30.14
CA GLN A 133 5.06 33.35 -29.50
C GLN A 133 5.47 32.62 -28.23
N ALA A 134 4.72 32.87 -27.14
CA ALA A 134 4.69 31.99 -25.96
C ALA A 134 4.61 30.53 -26.42
N PRO A 135 5.17 29.54 -25.69
CA PRO A 135 5.03 28.13 -26.07
C PRO A 135 3.53 27.87 -26.31
N SER A 136 3.22 27.56 -27.56
CA SER A 136 1.86 27.65 -28.05
C SER A 136 0.97 26.66 -27.29
N SER A 137 -0.30 27.03 -27.16
CA SER A 137 -1.42 26.21 -26.67
C SER A 137 -1.72 24.99 -27.55
N ALA A 138 -0.71 24.43 -28.22
CA ALA A 138 -0.87 23.24 -29.04
C ALA A 138 -1.19 22.06 -28.11
N LYS A 139 -2.36 21.44 -28.32
CA LYS A 139 -2.74 20.21 -27.64
C LYS A 139 -1.64 19.18 -27.86
N LEU A 140 -1.07 18.68 -26.77
CA LEU A 140 -0.19 17.52 -26.81
C LEU A 140 -0.98 16.31 -27.29
N THR A 141 -0.34 15.45 -28.07
CA THR A 141 -0.83 14.10 -28.33
C THR A 141 -0.87 13.29 -27.02
N ASP A 142 -1.62 12.20 -26.99
CA ASP A 142 -1.74 11.37 -25.79
C ASP A 142 -0.38 10.83 -25.31
N GLU A 143 0.50 10.47 -26.23
CA GLU A 143 1.86 9.99 -25.94
C GLU A 143 2.74 11.11 -25.36
N GLU A 144 2.68 12.31 -25.93
CA GLU A 144 3.40 13.49 -25.42
C GLU A 144 2.89 13.90 -24.04
N GLN A 145 1.58 13.83 -23.78
CA GLN A 145 1.03 14.11 -22.46
C GLN A 145 1.46 13.07 -21.43
N ILE A 146 1.53 11.78 -21.79
CA ILE A 146 2.04 10.72 -20.91
C ILE A 146 3.51 10.96 -20.54
N ALA A 147 4.35 11.31 -21.52
CA ALA A 147 5.75 11.63 -21.26
C ALA A 147 5.88 12.88 -20.36
N PHE A 148 5.11 13.93 -20.65
CA PHE A 148 5.13 15.18 -19.90
C PHE A 148 4.73 15.01 -18.42
N GLU A 149 3.74 14.17 -18.13
CA GLU A 149 3.28 13.88 -16.77
C GLU A 149 4.35 13.15 -15.96
N ARG A 150 5.06 12.19 -16.58
CA ARG A 150 6.17 11.51 -15.92
C ARG A 150 7.33 12.46 -15.65
N GLU A 151 7.76 13.20 -16.66
CA GLU A 151 8.85 14.18 -16.53
C GLU A 151 8.54 15.23 -15.45
N THR A 152 7.30 15.68 -15.37
CA THR A 152 6.86 16.64 -14.35
C THR A 152 6.82 16.00 -12.96
N ALA A 153 6.42 14.73 -12.83
CA ALA A 153 6.43 14.02 -11.56
C ALA A 153 7.85 13.81 -11.03
N GLU A 154 8.78 13.39 -11.90
CA GLU A 154 10.19 13.25 -11.59
C GLU A 154 10.79 14.58 -11.13
N TRP A 155 10.53 15.66 -11.88
CA TRP A 155 10.96 17.01 -11.50
C TRP A 155 10.42 17.47 -10.14
N VAL A 156 9.14 17.23 -9.84
CA VAL A 156 8.56 17.58 -8.52
C VAL A 156 9.22 16.77 -7.40
N LEU A 157 9.50 15.48 -7.62
CA LEU A 157 10.16 14.60 -6.66
C LEU A 157 11.62 15.02 -6.41
N GLU A 158 12.34 15.44 -7.45
CA GLU A 158 13.70 16.00 -7.34
C GLU A 158 13.73 17.30 -6.52
N LEU A 159 12.67 18.11 -6.58
CA LEU A 159 12.52 19.29 -5.72
C LEU A 159 12.25 18.94 -4.25
N GLY A 160 12.07 17.65 -3.92
CA GLY A 160 11.79 17.16 -2.58
C GLY A 160 10.30 17.17 -2.19
N ALA A 161 9.40 17.39 -3.15
CA ALA A 161 7.96 17.26 -2.92
C ALA A 161 7.50 15.80 -3.05
N ARG A 162 6.23 15.58 -2.73
CA ARG A 162 5.52 14.34 -3.07
C ARG A 162 4.59 14.62 -4.24
N VAL A 163 4.18 13.57 -4.93
CA VAL A 163 3.10 13.62 -5.93
C VAL A 163 2.07 12.55 -5.63
N VAL A 164 0.80 12.88 -5.81
CA VAL A 164 -0.28 11.89 -5.86
C VAL A 164 -0.57 11.62 -7.32
N VAL A 165 -0.45 10.35 -7.73
CA VAL A 165 -0.67 9.95 -9.12
C VAL A 165 -1.78 8.92 -9.24
N LYS A 166 -2.53 8.96 -10.34
CA LYS A 166 -3.58 8.00 -10.67
C LYS A 166 -3.16 7.13 -11.84
N THR A 167 -3.35 5.82 -11.72
CA THR A 167 -3.10 4.86 -12.82
C THR A 167 -4.38 4.14 -13.23
N ALA A 168 -4.33 3.36 -14.31
CA ALA A 168 -5.45 2.60 -14.85
C ALA A 168 -6.11 1.64 -13.85
N ASN A 169 -5.32 1.07 -12.94
CA ASN A 169 -5.73 -0.10 -12.17
C ASN A 169 -5.55 0.09 -10.65
N LYS A 170 -5.18 1.29 -10.21
CA LYS A 170 -4.87 1.62 -8.82
C LYS A 170 -5.58 2.92 -8.44
N ASP A 171 -6.03 3.00 -7.19
CA ASP A 171 -6.44 4.26 -6.59
C ASP A 171 -5.24 5.20 -6.43
N ASP A 172 -5.50 6.47 -6.11
CA ASP A 172 -4.50 7.51 -5.81
C ASP A 172 -3.26 6.97 -5.07
N ILE A 173 -2.10 7.07 -5.73
CA ILE A 173 -0.82 6.58 -5.24
C ILE A 173 0.00 7.76 -4.74
N TRP A 174 0.39 7.72 -3.48
CA TRP A 174 1.37 8.65 -2.93
C TRP A 174 2.77 8.21 -3.32
N VAL A 175 3.47 9.08 -4.05
CA VAL A 175 4.84 8.87 -4.50
C VAL A 175 5.72 9.92 -3.84
N SER A 176 6.78 9.45 -3.18
CA SER A 176 7.76 10.32 -2.50
C SER A 176 9.18 10.14 -3.03
N GLN A 177 9.42 9.19 -3.94
CA GLN A 177 10.70 8.91 -4.58
C GLN A 177 10.47 8.48 -6.04
N ILE A 178 11.45 8.72 -6.93
CA ILE A 178 11.33 8.45 -8.38
C ILE A 178 11.10 6.95 -8.67
N ASP A 179 11.74 6.06 -7.91
CA ASP A 179 11.60 4.61 -8.04
C ASP A 179 10.20 4.08 -7.62
N GLN A 180 9.41 4.91 -6.95
CA GLN A 180 8.01 4.63 -6.61
C GLN A 180 7.03 5.06 -7.70
N LEU A 181 7.49 5.77 -8.74
CA LEU A 181 6.63 6.14 -9.87
C LEU A 181 6.17 4.86 -10.60
N PRO A 182 4.87 4.72 -10.91
CA PRO A 182 4.38 3.56 -11.64
C PRO A 182 5.13 3.38 -12.97
N GLU A 183 5.45 2.14 -13.36
CA GLU A 183 5.99 1.87 -14.69
C GLU A 183 4.95 2.12 -15.80
N GLU A 184 3.66 2.01 -15.46
CA GLU A 184 2.56 2.33 -16.37
C GLU A 184 2.29 3.85 -16.47
N PRO A 185 1.64 4.33 -17.56
CA PRO A 185 1.21 5.71 -17.66
C PRO A 185 0.35 6.14 -16.47
N PHE A 186 0.58 7.36 -16.00
CA PHE A 186 -0.15 7.96 -14.88
C PHE A 186 -0.40 9.44 -15.12
N ARG A 187 -1.26 10.02 -14.28
CA ARG A 187 -1.51 11.47 -14.21
C ARG A 187 -1.23 11.99 -12.82
N ILE A 188 -0.71 13.20 -12.72
CA ILE A 188 -0.51 13.89 -11.45
C ILE A 188 -1.83 14.54 -11.03
N LEU A 189 -2.33 14.15 -9.87
CA LEU A 189 -3.55 14.65 -9.25
C LEU A 189 -3.27 15.77 -8.25
N GLN A 190 -2.24 15.57 -7.41
CA GLN A 190 -1.91 16.47 -6.32
C GLN A 190 -0.40 16.64 -6.21
N ILE A 191 0.02 17.87 -5.90
CA ILE A 191 1.41 18.20 -5.62
C ILE A 191 1.52 18.89 -4.27
N PRO A 192 1.88 18.16 -3.21
CA PRO A 192 2.23 18.75 -1.93
C PRO A 192 3.74 19.00 -1.75
N PHE A 193 4.11 20.28 -1.77
CA PHE A 193 5.37 20.79 -1.24
C PHE A 193 5.18 21.18 0.24
N ASP A 194 5.05 20.20 1.15
CA ASP A 194 4.70 20.43 2.57
C ASP A 194 5.70 19.84 3.59
N GLN A 195 6.88 19.39 3.15
CA GLN A 195 7.86 18.76 4.05
C GLN A 195 8.44 19.76 5.06
N SER A 196 8.09 19.57 6.33
CA SER A 196 8.40 20.47 7.46
C SER A 196 9.86 20.43 7.96
N SER A 197 10.74 19.63 7.36
CA SER A 197 12.14 19.48 7.77
C SER A 197 13.17 20.03 6.78
N GLN A 198 12.80 20.25 5.51
CA GLN A 198 13.70 20.78 4.47
C GLN A 198 13.13 22.09 3.88
N LYS A 199 13.92 23.16 3.88
CA LYS A 199 13.52 24.44 3.26
C LYS A 199 13.61 24.30 1.73
N ILE A 200 12.56 23.77 1.10
CA ILE A 200 12.44 23.71 -0.36
C ILE A 200 12.33 25.14 -0.90
N ARG A 201 13.12 25.47 -1.93
CA ARG A 201 13.03 26.75 -2.64
C ARG A 201 12.51 26.49 -4.05
N LEU A 202 11.28 26.94 -4.33
CA LEU A 202 10.58 26.61 -5.57
C LEU A 202 11.07 27.47 -6.74
N PRO A 203 11.43 26.85 -7.88
CA PRO A 203 11.72 27.53 -9.15
C PRO A 203 10.41 27.99 -9.81
N SER A 204 10.45 28.34 -11.11
CA SER A 204 9.22 28.64 -11.86
C SER A 204 8.27 27.44 -11.88
N LEU A 205 7.01 27.67 -11.50
CA LEU A 205 5.95 26.68 -11.48
C LEU A 205 5.11 26.68 -12.78
N SER A 206 5.46 27.50 -13.77
CA SER A 206 4.71 27.65 -15.02
C SER A 206 4.52 26.35 -15.80
N ARG A 207 5.40 25.36 -15.64
CA ARG A 207 5.24 24.02 -16.24
C ARG A 207 4.01 23.28 -15.71
N LEU A 208 3.57 23.53 -14.48
CA LEU A 208 2.41 22.87 -13.88
C LEU A 208 1.10 23.21 -14.60
N SER A 209 1.05 24.34 -15.30
CA SER A 209 -0.11 24.78 -16.10
C SER A 209 -0.48 23.81 -17.24
N ARG A 210 0.41 22.87 -17.58
CA ARG A 210 0.20 21.85 -18.61
C ARG A 210 -0.34 20.52 -18.07
N LEU A 211 -0.47 20.38 -16.75
CA LEU A 211 -1.07 19.21 -16.12
C LEU A 211 -2.59 19.32 -16.20
N ILE A 212 -3.22 18.36 -16.87
CA ILE A 212 -4.66 18.40 -17.17
C ILE A 212 -5.49 17.94 -15.95
N SER A 213 -4.93 17.03 -15.14
CA SER A 213 -5.59 16.40 -13.99
C SER A 213 -5.17 16.98 -12.63
N LEU A 214 -4.33 18.02 -12.61
CA LEU A 214 -3.91 18.63 -11.36
C LEU A 214 -5.10 19.30 -10.69
N HIS A 215 -5.54 18.74 -9.57
CA HIS A 215 -6.69 19.24 -8.82
C HIS A 215 -6.29 19.85 -7.46
N SER A 216 -5.08 19.58 -6.98
CA SER A 216 -4.55 20.22 -5.76
C SER A 216 -3.07 20.58 -5.83
N LEU A 217 -2.73 21.80 -5.40
CA LEU A 217 -1.35 22.29 -5.27
C LEU A 217 -1.14 22.89 -3.87
N THR A 218 -0.12 22.42 -3.16
CA THR A 218 0.30 22.97 -1.88
C THR A 218 1.75 23.45 -1.97
N ILE A 219 1.99 24.73 -1.70
CA ILE A 219 3.32 25.35 -1.64
C ILE A 219 3.67 25.85 -0.21
N SER A 220 3.07 25.23 0.81
CA SER A 220 3.22 25.66 2.20
C SER A 220 4.64 25.49 2.72
N ASN A 221 5.09 26.38 3.60
CA ASN A 221 6.42 26.32 4.21
C ASN A 221 7.59 26.35 3.20
N CYS A 222 7.34 26.74 1.94
CA CYS A 222 8.35 26.82 0.89
C CYS A 222 8.92 28.23 0.72
N GLY A 223 10.21 28.30 0.37
CA GLY A 223 10.82 29.50 -0.20
C GLY A 223 10.45 29.63 -1.68
N LEU A 224 10.43 30.86 -2.21
CA LEU A 224 10.12 31.13 -3.62
C LEU A 224 11.29 31.86 -4.29
N HIS A 225 11.64 31.47 -5.52
CA HIS A 225 12.43 32.32 -6.40
C HIS A 225 11.60 33.52 -6.87
N PRO A 226 12.24 34.68 -7.17
CA PRO A 226 11.54 35.80 -7.79
C PRO A 226 10.83 35.35 -9.08
N GLY A 227 9.52 35.61 -9.19
CA GLY A 227 8.70 35.19 -10.33
C GLY A 227 8.40 33.70 -10.39
N ALA A 228 8.55 32.95 -9.29
CA ALA A 228 8.21 31.52 -9.24
C ALA A 228 6.75 31.23 -9.63
N LEU A 229 5.83 32.15 -9.33
CA LEU A 229 4.40 31.99 -9.65
C LEU A 229 4.04 32.53 -11.04
N LYS A 230 4.95 33.28 -11.68
CA LYS A 230 4.68 33.93 -12.97
C LYS A 230 4.40 32.90 -14.06
N GLY A 231 3.23 33.00 -14.68
CA GLY A 231 2.80 32.12 -15.76
C GLY A 231 2.19 30.79 -15.28
N LEU A 232 1.91 30.68 -13.98
CA LEU A 232 1.08 29.60 -13.45
C LEU A 232 -0.39 29.85 -13.83
N GLU A 233 -1.03 28.86 -14.42
CA GLU A 233 -2.41 28.93 -14.88
C GLU A 233 -3.15 27.68 -14.40
N PHE A 234 -4.25 27.91 -13.67
CA PHE A 234 -5.09 26.87 -13.13
C PHE A 234 -6.17 26.48 -14.14
N GLY A 235 -6.05 25.27 -14.69
CA GLY A 235 -7.09 24.67 -15.53
C GLY A 235 -8.36 24.32 -14.74
N ASN A 236 -9.39 23.89 -15.46
CA ASN A 236 -10.72 23.63 -14.88
C ASN A 236 -10.75 22.53 -13.81
N GLY A 237 -9.77 21.62 -13.79
CA GLY A 237 -9.67 20.59 -12.76
C GLY A 237 -9.13 21.09 -11.41
N MET A 238 -8.56 22.29 -11.36
CA MET A 238 -7.90 22.82 -10.17
C MET A 238 -8.91 23.31 -9.14
N ILE A 239 -9.06 22.58 -8.03
CA ILE A 239 -10.06 22.86 -6.98
C ILE A 239 -9.44 23.40 -5.68
N HIS A 240 -8.20 23.04 -5.38
CA HIS A 240 -7.60 23.32 -4.08
C HIS A 240 -6.18 23.88 -4.19
N PHE A 241 -6.00 25.13 -3.72
CA PHE A 241 -4.69 25.77 -3.65
C PHE A 241 -4.34 26.19 -2.21
N ARG A 242 -3.16 25.78 -1.76
CA ARG A 242 -2.64 26.12 -0.43
C ARG A 242 -1.30 26.80 -0.55
N MET A 243 -1.20 28.01 0.01
CA MET A 243 0.04 28.78 0.08
C MET A 243 0.41 29.26 1.49
N SER A 244 -0.30 28.79 2.52
CA SER A 244 -0.07 29.13 3.93
C SER A 244 1.40 28.94 4.32
N HIS A 245 1.93 29.86 5.12
CA HIS A 245 3.31 29.83 5.63
C HIS A 245 4.41 29.86 4.55
N SER A 246 4.09 30.25 3.31
CA SER A 246 5.09 30.52 2.27
C SER A 246 5.49 32.00 2.22
N LEU A 247 6.48 32.32 1.39
CA LEU A 247 6.86 33.71 1.10
C LEU A 247 5.93 34.42 0.11
N ALA A 248 4.96 33.72 -0.50
CA ALA A 248 4.00 34.36 -1.40
C ALA A 248 3.09 35.32 -0.64
N LYS A 249 2.65 36.37 -1.34
CA LYS A 249 1.72 37.41 -0.88
C LYS A 249 0.47 37.39 -1.74
N ALA A 250 -0.65 37.85 -1.19
CA ALA A 250 -1.94 37.89 -1.89
C ALA A 250 -1.86 38.69 -3.20
N THR A 251 -1.08 39.77 -3.25
CA THR A 251 -0.84 40.53 -4.49
C THR A 251 -0.15 39.73 -5.62
N HIS A 252 0.52 38.61 -5.33
CA HIS A 252 1.03 37.74 -6.39
C HIS A 252 -0.09 36.97 -7.10
N LEU A 253 -1.23 36.72 -6.43
CA LEU A 253 -2.38 36.03 -7.02
C LEU A 253 -2.92 36.81 -8.22
N SER A 254 -3.13 38.12 -8.06
CA SER A 254 -3.64 39.00 -9.11
C SER A 254 -2.66 39.25 -10.25
N ASN A 255 -1.35 39.19 -9.96
CA ASN A 255 -0.31 39.66 -10.88
C ASN A 255 0.42 38.53 -11.62
N GLU A 256 0.43 37.32 -11.06
CA GLU A 256 1.29 36.23 -11.53
C GLU A 256 0.52 34.95 -11.91
N ILE A 257 -0.68 34.74 -11.35
CA ILE A 257 -1.48 33.51 -11.51
C ILE A 257 -2.76 33.79 -12.30
N LYS A 258 -3.15 32.85 -13.17
CA LYS A 258 -4.45 32.84 -13.89
C LYS A 258 -5.29 31.63 -13.49
N GLY A 259 -6.60 31.68 -13.76
CA GLY A 259 -7.51 30.54 -13.53
C GLY A 259 -7.97 30.39 -12.08
N LEU A 260 -7.82 31.43 -11.26
CA LEU A 260 -8.25 31.44 -9.85
C LEU A 260 -9.77 31.28 -9.69
N GLU A 261 -10.53 31.57 -10.76
CA GLU A 261 -11.97 31.40 -10.82
C GLU A 261 -12.45 29.95 -10.70
N ASN A 262 -11.55 28.98 -10.87
CA ASN A 262 -11.83 27.55 -10.75
C ASN A 262 -11.73 27.03 -9.30
N LEU A 263 -11.11 27.78 -8.40
CA LEU A 263 -10.82 27.32 -7.04
C LEU A 263 -12.09 27.20 -6.18
N ASP A 264 -12.20 26.08 -5.49
CA ASP A 264 -13.25 25.80 -4.49
C ASP A 264 -12.74 26.00 -3.05
N THR A 265 -11.50 25.57 -2.81
CA THR A 265 -10.83 25.67 -1.50
C THR A 265 -9.52 26.44 -1.63
N PHE A 266 -9.32 27.44 -0.77
CA PHE A 266 -8.11 28.24 -0.75
C PHE A 266 -7.59 28.41 0.68
N GLU A 267 -6.28 28.26 0.86
CA GLU A 267 -5.63 28.35 2.15
C GLU A 267 -4.43 29.31 2.15
N ILE A 268 -4.48 30.28 3.07
CA ILE A 268 -3.51 31.37 3.18
C ILE A 268 -3.26 31.74 4.65
N SER A 269 -2.05 32.22 4.97
CA SER A 269 -1.78 32.85 6.27
C SER A 269 -2.11 34.34 6.23
N THR A 270 -2.65 34.87 7.31
CA THR A 270 -2.94 36.30 7.42
C THR A 270 -1.73 37.20 7.21
N ALA A 271 -0.52 36.77 7.58
CA ALA A 271 0.73 37.47 7.29
C ALA A 271 1.04 37.62 5.78
N GLN A 272 0.33 36.89 4.93
CA GLN A 272 0.45 36.93 3.47
C GLN A 272 -0.64 37.78 2.81
N VAL A 273 -1.70 38.15 3.54
CA VAL A 273 -2.75 39.05 3.07
C VAL A 273 -2.23 40.48 3.18
N ASN A 274 -1.93 41.09 2.02
CA ASN A 274 -1.36 42.43 1.91
C ASN A 274 -2.18 43.36 0.99
N ASP A 275 -3.38 42.93 0.63
CA ASP A 275 -4.28 43.55 -0.32
C ASP A 275 -5.70 43.71 0.25
N HIS A 276 -5.86 43.65 1.58
CA HIS A 276 -7.15 43.70 2.26
C HIS A 276 -8.19 42.71 1.67
N PHE A 277 -7.75 41.49 1.38
CA PHE A 277 -8.58 40.40 0.84
C PHE A 277 -9.16 40.64 -0.57
N GLN A 278 -8.66 41.63 -1.32
CA GLN A 278 -9.09 41.88 -2.70
C GLN A 278 -8.87 40.68 -3.63
N PHE A 279 -7.89 39.81 -3.35
CA PHE A 279 -7.71 38.55 -4.10
C PHE A 279 -8.98 37.68 -4.18
N LEU A 280 -9.92 37.82 -3.25
CA LEU A 280 -11.20 37.09 -3.28
C LEU A 280 -12.06 37.46 -4.50
N ASP A 281 -11.90 38.66 -5.06
CA ASP A 281 -12.59 39.07 -6.30
C ASP A 281 -12.21 38.19 -7.50
N LEU A 282 -11.04 37.53 -7.42
CA LEU A 282 -10.55 36.62 -8.46
C LEU A 282 -11.05 35.18 -8.29
N MET A 283 -11.74 34.86 -7.18
CA MET A 283 -12.17 33.51 -6.83
C MET A 283 -13.70 33.43 -6.62
N PRO A 284 -14.52 33.77 -7.63
CA PRO A 284 -15.98 33.81 -7.49
C PRO A 284 -16.62 32.47 -7.08
N ARG A 285 -15.95 31.34 -7.35
CA ARG A 285 -16.43 29.99 -7.00
C ARG A 285 -15.99 29.50 -5.61
N LEU A 286 -15.16 30.25 -4.90
CA LEU A 286 -14.58 29.83 -3.63
C LEU A 286 -15.67 29.55 -2.58
N ARG A 287 -15.67 28.32 -2.03
CA ARG A 287 -16.58 27.90 -0.96
C ARG A 287 -15.89 27.75 0.39
N ASP A 288 -14.63 27.33 0.44
CA ASP A 288 -13.87 27.12 1.69
C ASP A 288 -12.61 27.99 1.72
N LEU A 289 -12.59 28.96 2.64
CA LEU A 289 -11.42 29.80 2.92
C LEU A 289 -10.80 29.38 4.25
N ARG A 290 -9.54 28.98 4.20
CA ARG A 290 -8.74 28.56 5.35
C ARG A 290 -7.71 29.61 5.69
N LEU A 291 -7.85 30.23 6.86
CA LEU A 291 -7.08 31.39 7.28
C LEU A 291 -6.24 31.09 8.52
N TRP A 292 -4.91 31.19 8.38
CA TRP A 292 -3.98 30.96 9.49
C TRP A 292 -3.66 32.22 10.29
N ASN A 293 -3.76 32.10 11.61
CA ASN A 293 -3.44 33.11 12.62
C ASN A 293 -4.13 34.48 12.48
N PRO A 294 -5.43 34.57 12.16
CA PRO A 294 -6.10 35.87 12.06
C PRO A 294 -6.16 36.61 13.39
N ASN A 295 -6.27 37.93 13.30
CA ASN A 295 -6.65 38.83 14.39
C ASN A 295 -8.02 39.47 14.10
N THR A 296 -8.61 40.14 15.09
CA THR A 296 -9.96 40.75 14.96
C THR A 296 -10.02 41.77 13.82
N GLN A 297 -9.02 42.65 13.71
CA GLN A 297 -8.96 43.65 12.62
C GLN A 297 -8.99 43.00 11.23
N GLN A 298 -8.29 41.88 11.05
CA GLN A 298 -8.28 41.15 9.77
C GLN A 298 -9.63 40.48 9.47
N LEU A 299 -10.41 40.14 10.49
CA LEU A 299 -11.78 39.64 10.28
C LEU A 299 -12.72 40.78 9.89
N GLU A 300 -12.52 41.99 10.43
CA GLU A 300 -13.24 43.19 10.01
C GLU A 300 -12.89 43.57 8.56
N ASP A 301 -11.60 43.60 8.22
CA ASP A 301 -11.13 43.84 6.84
C ASP A 301 -11.71 42.80 5.86
N LEU A 302 -11.80 41.53 6.27
CA LEU A 302 -12.43 40.48 5.47
C LEU A 302 -13.92 40.78 5.25
N ALA A 303 -14.65 41.14 6.32
CA ALA A 303 -16.07 41.49 6.24
C ALA A 303 -16.32 42.67 5.30
N ASP A 304 -15.39 43.63 5.24
CA ASP A 304 -15.50 44.81 4.39
C ASP A 304 -15.16 44.55 2.91
N SER A 305 -14.38 43.51 2.61
CA SER A 305 -13.89 43.22 1.26
C SER A 305 -15.02 42.93 0.25
N SER A 306 -14.85 43.43 -0.98
CA SER A 306 -15.76 43.20 -2.11
C SER A 306 -15.90 41.72 -2.43
N GLY A 307 -14.78 41.01 -2.47
CA GLY A 307 -14.73 39.60 -2.86
C GLY A 307 -15.36 38.70 -1.81
N PHE A 308 -15.25 39.04 -0.53
CA PHE A 308 -16.06 38.39 0.50
C PHE A 308 -17.53 38.66 0.21
N LYS A 309 -18.00 39.91 0.12
CA LYS A 309 -19.44 40.21 -0.09
C LYS A 309 -20.04 39.50 -1.31
N GLN A 310 -19.34 39.49 -2.44
CA GLN A 310 -19.84 38.93 -3.71
C GLN A 310 -19.58 37.42 -3.89
N GLY A 311 -18.60 36.86 -3.19
CA GLY A 311 -18.17 35.46 -3.37
C GLY A 311 -19.15 34.42 -2.84
N ASN A 312 -18.96 33.17 -3.26
CA ASN A 312 -19.83 32.04 -2.86
C ASN A 312 -19.38 31.34 -1.55
N LEU A 313 -18.68 32.05 -0.66
CA LEU A 313 -18.08 31.45 0.52
C LEU A 313 -19.14 30.81 1.44
N ARG A 314 -18.91 29.54 1.81
CA ARG A 314 -19.78 28.72 2.68
C ARG A 314 -19.09 28.32 3.97
N PHE A 315 -17.76 28.20 3.94
CA PHE A 315 -16.94 27.82 5.08
C PHE A 315 -15.80 28.81 5.27
N LEU A 316 -15.68 29.31 6.50
CA LEU A 316 -14.52 30.07 6.95
C LEU A 316 -13.83 29.29 8.07
N ASN A 317 -12.67 28.73 7.76
CA ASN A 317 -11.87 27.93 8.66
C ASN A 317 -10.73 28.77 9.26
N LEU A 318 -10.79 29.03 10.56
CA LEU A 318 -9.84 29.85 11.30
C LEU A 318 -8.87 28.96 12.08
N TYR A 319 -7.59 28.98 11.72
CA TYR A 319 -6.53 28.29 12.46
C TYR A 319 -5.92 29.27 13.46
N ALA A 320 -6.36 29.18 14.71
CA ALA A 320 -6.25 30.29 15.66
C ALA A 320 -5.10 30.17 16.67
N ASN A 321 -4.33 29.07 16.69
CA ASN A 321 -3.29 28.82 17.70
C ASN A 321 -3.77 29.08 19.16
N GLY A 322 -5.05 28.80 19.45
CA GLY A 322 -5.67 29.03 20.77
C GLY A 322 -6.20 30.45 21.03
N ARG A 323 -6.22 31.33 20.02
CA ARG A 323 -6.84 32.67 20.13
C ARG A 323 -8.36 32.59 20.18
N THR A 324 -8.95 33.47 20.98
CA THR A 324 -10.39 33.74 21.02
C THR A 324 -10.73 34.90 20.08
N PHE A 325 -11.88 34.84 19.44
CA PHE A 325 -12.38 35.89 18.55
C PHE A 325 -13.53 36.65 19.21
N ASP A 326 -13.64 37.93 18.87
CA ASP A 326 -14.75 38.76 19.31
C ASP A 326 -16.07 38.28 18.69
N SER A 327 -17.08 38.09 19.54
CA SER A 327 -18.44 37.73 19.12
C SER A 327 -19.03 38.76 18.15
N ASP A 328 -18.63 40.03 18.23
CA ASP A 328 -19.14 41.08 17.36
C ASP A 328 -18.60 40.96 15.94
N ALA A 329 -17.30 40.69 15.79
CA ALA A 329 -16.67 40.43 14.50
C ALA A 329 -17.23 39.16 13.82
N ILE A 330 -17.46 38.10 14.61
CA ILE A 330 -18.10 36.87 14.10
C ILE A 330 -19.54 37.15 13.62
N ARG A 331 -20.31 37.93 14.38
CA ARG A 331 -21.67 38.34 13.99
C ARG A 331 -21.67 39.20 12.73
N ALA A 332 -20.73 40.14 12.59
CA ALA A 332 -20.59 40.96 11.40
C ALA A 332 -20.33 40.11 10.14
N LEU A 333 -19.40 39.15 10.21
CA LEU A 333 -19.12 38.23 9.11
C LEU A 333 -20.35 37.41 8.70
N GLN A 334 -21.14 36.93 9.67
CA GLN A 334 -22.37 36.17 9.37
C GLN A 334 -23.54 37.06 8.94
N ALA A 335 -23.57 38.33 9.33
CA ALA A 335 -24.56 39.29 8.83
C ALA A 335 -24.33 39.57 7.33
N GLU A 336 -23.07 39.73 6.93
CA GLU A 336 -22.69 39.89 5.52
C GLU A 336 -22.86 38.57 4.73
N LYS A 337 -22.63 37.42 5.37
CA LYS A 337 -22.86 36.09 4.78
C LYS A 337 -23.67 35.15 5.68
N PRO A 338 -25.01 35.24 5.65
CA PRO A 338 -25.88 34.44 6.53
C PRO A 338 -25.87 32.94 6.20
N GLY A 339 -25.40 32.55 5.01
CA GLY A 339 -25.26 31.15 4.59
C GLY A 339 -23.94 30.48 5.01
N MET A 340 -23.06 31.18 5.74
CA MET A 340 -21.69 30.74 6.02
C MET A 340 -21.55 30.12 7.42
N SER A 341 -20.84 28.98 7.49
CA SER A 341 -20.38 28.38 8.74
C SER A 341 -18.94 28.81 9.04
N ILE A 342 -18.70 29.25 10.28
CA ILE A 342 -17.36 29.61 10.75
C ILE A 342 -16.86 28.50 11.68
N ILE A 343 -15.65 28.01 11.41
CA ILE A 343 -15.04 26.89 12.11
C ILE A 343 -13.72 27.36 12.70
N VAL A 344 -13.50 27.11 13.99
CA VAL A 344 -12.18 27.26 14.61
C VAL A 344 -11.49 25.92 14.72
N ASN A 345 -10.25 25.87 14.26
CA ASN A 345 -9.35 24.73 14.38
C ASN A 345 -8.26 25.09 15.41
N ASP A 346 -8.13 24.30 16.47
CA ASP A 346 -7.08 24.47 17.49
C ASP A 346 -5.85 23.58 17.26
N ASN A 347 -4.75 23.85 17.95
CA ASN A 347 -3.49 23.12 17.79
C ASN A 347 -3.52 21.70 18.41
N LYS A 348 -4.62 21.35 19.09
CA LYS A 348 -4.87 20.03 19.66
C LYS A 348 -5.79 19.19 18.77
N GLY A 349 -6.18 19.71 17.61
CA GLY A 349 -7.08 19.02 16.67
C GLY A 349 -8.56 19.08 17.05
N HIS A 350 -8.94 19.93 18.00
CA HIS A 350 -10.34 20.18 18.30
C HIS A 350 -10.91 21.23 17.35
N ASN A 351 -11.98 20.85 16.66
CA ASN A 351 -12.69 21.69 15.71
C ASN A 351 -14.08 21.99 16.25
N ARG A 352 -14.48 23.26 16.22
CA ARG A 352 -15.81 23.69 16.69
C ARG A 352 -16.38 24.81 15.84
N TYR A 353 -17.70 24.90 15.79
CA TYR A 353 -18.39 26.01 15.16
C TYR A 353 -18.30 27.29 16.02
N LEU A 354 -18.22 28.44 15.35
CA LEU A 354 -18.41 29.76 15.94
C LEU A 354 -19.62 30.45 15.31
N GLY A 355 -20.42 31.11 16.14
CA GLY A 355 -21.67 31.72 15.69
C GLY A 355 -22.71 30.67 15.27
N THR A 356 -23.54 31.00 14.28
CA THR A 356 -24.60 30.11 13.79
C THR A 356 -24.01 28.97 12.94
N PRO A 357 -24.24 27.68 13.29
CA PRO A 357 -23.69 26.54 12.55
C PRO A 357 -24.57 26.17 11.35
N VAL A 358 -24.56 26.98 10.29
CA VAL A 358 -25.45 26.85 9.12
C VAL A 358 -25.37 25.47 8.44
N ALA A 359 -24.19 24.87 8.36
CA ALA A 359 -23.99 23.53 7.80
C ALA A 359 -24.70 22.44 8.62
N ARG A 360 -24.74 22.60 9.96
CA ARG A 360 -25.50 21.71 10.84
C ARG A 360 -27.00 21.88 10.65
N GLU A 361 -27.49 23.11 10.53
CA GLU A 361 -28.91 23.36 10.28
C GLU A 361 -29.37 22.77 8.95
N ALA A 362 -28.55 22.89 7.90
CA ALA A 362 -28.80 22.25 6.62
C ALA A 362 -28.84 20.73 6.75
N ALA A 363 -27.90 20.12 7.47
CA ALA A 363 -27.92 18.69 7.74
C ALA A 363 -29.19 18.26 8.48
N ILE A 364 -29.60 18.95 9.55
CA ILE A 364 -30.84 18.61 10.28
C ILE A 364 -32.06 18.62 9.36
N LYS A 365 -32.21 19.64 8.52
CA LYS A 365 -33.31 19.72 7.55
C LYS A 365 -33.27 18.58 6.53
N LEU A 366 -32.09 18.18 6.08
CA LEU A 366 -31.93 17.01 5.20
C LEU A 366 -32.32 15.72 5.93
N LEU A 367 -31.93 15.56 7.20
CA LEU A 367 -32.32 14.40 8.02
C LEU A 367 -33.85 14.35 8.19
N GLU A 368 -34.53 15.48 8.40
CA GLU A 368 -36.00 15.60 8.47
C GLU A 368 -36.71 15.14 7.19
N LEU A 369 -36.05 15.23 6.03
CA LEU A 369 -36.54 14.69 4.75
C LEU A 369 -36.33 13.17 4.60
N GLY A 370 -35.69 12.52 5.58
CA GLY A 370 -35.40 11.09 5.58
C GLY A 370 -34.05 10.73 4.99
N ILE A 371 -33.21 11.72 4.67
CA ILE A 371 -31.84 11.50 4.22
C ILE A 371 -31.02 10.99 5.39
N THR A 372 -30.12 10.05 5.11
CA THR A 372 -29.20 9.49 6.11
C THR A 372 -27.79 9.99 5.81
N ILE A 373 -27.09 10.45 6.85
CA ILE A 373 -25.72 10.96 6.75
C ILE A 373 -24.83 10.10 7.64
N VAL A 374 -23.88 9.38 7.03
CA VAL A 374 -22.81 8.69 7.76
C VAL A 374 -21.66 9.67 7.94
N ALA A 375 -21.10 9.79 9.13
CA ALA A 375 -20.02 10.72 9.44
C ALA A 375 -19.00 10.15 10.43
N SER A 376 -17.77 10.67 10.42
CA SER A 376 -16.74 10.28 11.38
C SER A 376 -17.02 10.86 12.77
N GLY A 377 -17.00 10.00 13.80
CA GLY A 377 -17.07 10.37 15.21
C GLY A 377 -15.70 10.63 15.87
N PRO A 378 -15.68 11.13 17.12
CA PRO A 378 -14.46 11.54 17.83
C PRO A 378 -13.42 10.44 18.04
N ASN A 379 -13.81 9.15 17.99
CA ASN A 379 -12.92 7.99 18.16
C ASN A 379 -12.69 7.21 16.85
N GLN A 380 -12.81 7.86 15.68
CA GLN A 380 -12.75 7.22 14.35
C GLN A 380 -13.88 6.18 14.10
N SER A 381 -14.91 6.14 14.94
CA SER A 381 -16.12 5.35 14.72
C SER A 381 -17.03 6.02 13.68
N GLU A 382 -17.69 5.25 12.82
CA GLU A 382 -18.75 5.78 11.95
C GLU A 382 -20.04 6.02 12.75
N ILE A 383 -20.61 7.21 12.62
CA ILE A 383 -21.87 7.61 13.24
C ILE A 383 -22.92 7.75 12.14
N LEU A 384 -24.05 7.08 12.33
CA LEU A 384 -25.22 7.18 11.46
C LEU A 384 -26.16 8.27 11.96
N PHE A 385 -26.27 9.38 11.23
CA PHE A 385 -27.24 10.44 11.50
C PHE A 385 -28.50 10.25 10.63
N ASN A 386 -29.66 10.37 11.28
CA ASN A 386 -30.99 10.23 10.70
C ASN A 386 -31.99 11.09 11.51
N LYS A 387 -33.31 11.01 11.22
CA LYS A 387 -34.33 11.77 11.97
C LYS A 387 -34.27 11.61 13.49
N SER A 388 -33.80 10.46 13.97
CA SER A 388 -33.77 10.10 15.40
C SER A 388 -32.41 10.34 16.05
N ASN A 389 -31.36 10.61 15.27
CA ASN A 389 -30.01 10.86 15.73
C ASN A 389 -29.41 12.02 14.93
N THR A 390 -29.33 13.21 15.53
CA THR A 390 -28.88 14.44 14.86
C THR A 390 -27.48 14.87 15.32
N PRO A 391 -26.73 15.64 14.52
CA PRO A 391 -25.40 16.10 14.90
C PRO A 391 -25.41 16.99 16.16
N SER A 392 -24.37 16.84 16.98
CA SER A 392 -24.12 17.67 18.17
C SER A 392 -24.09 19.16 17.83
N GLU A 393 -24.44 20.02 18.79
CA GLU A 393 -24.42 21.47 18.64
C GLU A 393 -23.00 22.05 18.58
N THR A 394 -22.05 21.39 19.24
CA THR A 394 -20.69 21.93 19.45
C THR A 394 -19.62 21.25 18.59
N GLU A 395 -19.87 20.02 18.15
CA GLU A 395 -18.88 19.21 17.43
C GLU A 395 -19.04 19.35 15.92
N LEU A 396 -17.91 19.48 15.23
CA LEU A 396 -17.87 19.40 13.78
C LEU A 396 -18.13 17.95 13.35
N PHE A 397 -19.18 17.69 12.56
CA PHE A 397 -19.37 16.39 11.92
C PHE A 397 -18.80 16.42 10.50
N LYS A 398 -18.09 15.34 10.11
CA LYS A 398 -17.46 15.18 8.79
C LYS A 398 -18.19 14.08 8.02
N PRO A 399 -19.04 14.41 7.03
CA PRO A 399 -19.80 13.40 6.32
C PRO A 399 -18.90 12.52 5.45
N LEU A 400 -19.12 11.21 5.53
CA LEU A 400 -18.44 10.15 4.76
C LEU A 400 -19.35 9.59 3.66
N GLU A 401 -20.65 9.56 3.88
CA GLU A 401 -21.61 9.03 2.92
C GLU A 401 -22.98 9.67 3.14
N ILE A 402 -23.68 9.98 2.05
CA ILE A 402 -25.06 10.46 2.08
C ILE A 402 -25.94 9.49 1.31
N ILE A 403 -27.00 9.02 1.96
CA ILE A 403 -27.96 8.07 1.39
C ILE A 403 -29.31 8.78 1.28
N LEU A 404 -29.77 8.95 0.04
CA LEU A 404 -31.06 9.56 -0.30
C LEU A 404 -32.19 8.52 -0.26
N PRO A 405 -33.40 8.89 0.19
CA PRO A 405 -34.59 8.05 0.05
C PRO A 405 -34.89 7.72 -1.41
N ASN A 406 -35.46 6.54 -1.65
CA ASN A 406 -35.90 6.14 -2.98
C ASN A 406 -36.95 7.12 -3.53
N ASN A 407 -36.81 7.50 -4.80
CA ASN A 407 -37.72 8.40 -5.52
C ASN A 407 -37.84 9.81 -4.93
N LEU A 408 -36.83 10.28 -4.18
CA LEU A 408 -36.79 11.66 -3.71
C LEU A 408 -36.83 12.63 -4.91
N GLU A 409 -37.66 13.67 -4.80
CA GLU A 409 -37.69 14.77 -5.75
C GLU A 409 -36.81 15.91 -5.27
N ILE A 410 -35.79 16.25 -6.05
CA ILE A 410 -34.89 17.35 -5.72
C ILE A 410 -35.57 18.66 -6.09
N THR A 411 -35.69 19.55 -5.10
CA THR A 411 -36.10 20.94 -5.29
C THR A 411 -34.89 21.87 -5.20
N PRO A 412 -34.99 23.13 -5.67
CA PRO A 412 -33.93 24.12 -5.50
C PRO A 412 -33.53 24.31 -4.02
N GLU A 413 -34.49 24.23 -3.09
CA GLU A 413 -34.22 24.33 -1.66
C GLU A 413 -33.38 23.16 -1.15
N ILE A 414 -33.67 21.93 -1.60
CA ILE A 414 -32.88 20.74 -1.24
C ILE A 414 -31.46 20.85 -1.82
N ALA A 415 -31.33 21.24 -3.08
CA ALA A 415 -30.04 21.46 -3.72
C ALA A 415 -29.19 22.51 -2.98
N GLU A 416 -29.82 23.59 -2.51
CA GLU A 416 -29.18 24.60 -1.68
C GLU A 416 -28.79 24.08 -0.28
N MET A 417 -29.54 23.15 0.31
CA MET A 417 -29.11 22.49 1.55
C MET A 417 -27.85 21.64 1.33
N PHE A 418 -27.76 20.91 0.22
CA PHE A 418 -26.55 20.18 -0.17
C PHE A 418 -25.36 21.11 -0.38
N SER A 419 -25.58 22.30 -0.93
CA SER A 419 -24.52 23.30 -1.14
C SER A 419 -23.87 23.78 0.17
N ARG A 420 -24.58 23.65 1.29
CA ARG A 420 -24.15 24.05 2.64
C ARG A 420 -23.48 22.95 3.44
N LEU A 421 -23.43 21.72 2.92
CA LEU A 421 -22.75 20.62 3.60
C LEU A 421 -21.23 20.70 3.40
N PRO A 422 -20.44 20.24 4.39
CA PRO A 422 -19.01 19.98 4.18
C PRO A 422 -18.81 18.97 3.05
N PRO A 423 -17.64 18.92 2.41
CA PRO A 423 -17.32 17.90 1.39
C PRO A 423 -17.56 16.48 1.90
N PHE A 424 -18.05 15.59 1.03
CA PHE A 424 -18.27 14.18 1.34
C PHE A 424 -17.94 13.29 0.14
N PRO A 425 -17.37 12.10 0.35
CA PRO A 425 -16.83 11.30 -0.75
C PRO A 425 -17.88 10.44 -1.47
N ARG A 426 -19.03 10.13 -0.87
CA ARG A 426 -20.01 9.19 -1.43
C ARG A 426 -21.45 9.68 -1.34
N LEU A 427 -22.20 9.49 -2.43
CA LEU A 427 -23.65 9.71 -2.50
C LEU A 427 -24.34 8.51 -3.14
N ASP A 428 -25.36 7.96 -2.48
CA ASP A 428 -26.17 6.85 -2.98
C ASP A 428 -27.66 7.23 -3.00
N SER A 429 -28.35 6.87 -4.08
CA SER A 429 -29.77 7.12 -4.31
C SER A 429 -30.33 6.12 -5.32
N LYS A 430 -31.65 5.97 -5.34
CA LYS A 430 -32.35 5.21 -6.38
C LYS A 430 -33.62 5.92 -6.80
N GLY A 431 -33.85 6.03 -8.11
CA GLY A 431 -35.10 6.59 -8.65
C GLY A 431 -35.22 8.11 -8.52
N LEU A 432 -34.11 8.84 -8.34
CA LEU A 432 -34.11 10.28 -8.06
C LEU A 432 -34.83 11.08 -9.16
N LYS A 433 -35.69 12.03 -8.76
CA LYS A 433 -36.36 12.98 -9.67
C LYS A 433 -35.69 14.35 -9.62
N ASN A 434 -35.69 15.05 -10.74
CA ASN A 434 -34.94 16.28 -10.99
C ASN A 434 -33.43 16.14 -10.70
N ALA A 435 -32.83 15.02 -11.11
CA ALA A 435 -31.42 14.71 -10.82
C ALA A 435 -30.42 15.76 -11.38
N ASP A 436 -30.80 16.49 -12.43
CA ASP A 436 -30.02 17.61 -12.98
C ASP A 436 -29.74 18.71 -11.93
N LEU A 437 -30.68 18.96 -11.01
CA LEU A 437 -30.51 19.97 -9.96
C LEU A 437 -29.45 19.56 -8.93
N LEU A 438 -29.39 18.27 -8.57
CA LEU A 438 -28.41 17.76 -7.61
C LEU A 438 -27.02 17.68 -8.23
N THR A 439 -26.92 17.20 -9.47
CA THR A 439 -25.64 17.08 -10.19
C THR A 439 -24.99 18.43 -10.49
N ALA A 440 -25.78 19.50 -10.55
CA ALA A 440 -25.30 20.88 -10.65
C ALA A 440 -24.79 21.47 -9.33
N VAL A 441 -24.97 20.81 -8.18
CA VAL A 441 -24.51 21.34 -6.90
C VAL A 441 -22.99 21.25 -6.82
N PRO A 442 -22.25 22.36 -6.56
CA PRO A 442 -20.79 22.38 -6.59
C PRO A 442 -20.11 21.37 -5.65
N VAL A 443 -20.74 21.02 -4.52
CA VAL A 443 -20.17 20.01 -3.59
C VAL A 443 -20.01 18.62 -4.25
N MET A 444 -20.78 18.33 -5.30
CA MET A 444 -20.67 17.08 -6.06
C MET A 444 -19.31 16.90 -6.73
N ALA A 445 -18.60 17.99 -7.01
CA ALA A 445 -17.24 17.97 -7.55
C ALA A 445 -16.23 17.29 -6.63
N LEU A 446 -16.53 17.25 -5.34
CA LEU A 446 -15.66 16.68 -4.32
C LEU A 446 -16.06 15.24 -3.95
N CYS A 447 -17.10 14.70 -4.57
CA CYS A 447 -17.52 13.31 -4.39
C CYS A 447 -16.61 12.39 -5.19
N SER A 448 -16.05 11.36 -4.55
CA SER A 448 -15.32 10.30 -5.24
C SER A 448 -16.23 9.31 -5.97
N GLY A 449 -17.49 9.19 -5.55
CA GLY A 449 -18.46 8.30 -6.18
C GLY A 449 -19.90 8.72 -5.96
N VAL A 450 -20.67 8.78 -7.05
CA VAL A 450 -22.07 9.16 -7.08
C VAL A 450 -22.87 8.04 -7.75
N ARG A 451 -23.88 7.50 -7.05
CA ARG A 451 -24.74 6.43 -7.56
C ARG A 451 -26.17 6.95 -7.68
N LEU A 452 -26.66 7.04 -8.92
CA LEU A 452 -28.00 7.52 -9.26
C LEU A 452 -28.76 6.55 -10.19
N PRO A 453 -28.81 5.24 -9.90
CA PRO A 453 -29.60 4.29 -10.69
C PRO A 453 -31.07 4.70 -10.76
N ASP A 454 -31.69 4.41 -11.91
CA ASP A 454 -33.10 4.65 -12.22
C ASP A 454 -33.56 6.11 -12.09
N SER A 455 -32.62 7.08 -12.05
CA SER A 455 -32.93 8.51 -11.96
C SER A 455 -33.31 9.14 -13.31
N ASP A 456 -33.90 10.33 -13.27
CA ASP A 456 -34.29 11.10 -14.47
C ASP A 456 -33.18 12.02 -15.01
N LEU A 457 -31.91 11.76 -14.69
CA LEU A 457 -30.76 12.56 -15.14
C LEU A 457 -30.74 12.67 -16.68
N THR A 458 -30.74 13.91 -17.19
CA THR A 458 -30.79 14.16 -18.64
C THR A 458 -29.40 14.09 -19.27
N ASP A 459 -29.34 13.94 -20.59
CA ASP A 459 -28.10 14.06 -21.37
C ASP A 459 -27.35 15.39 -21.10
N LYS A 460 -28.10 16.48 -20.89
CA LYS A 460 -27.55 17.79 -20.58
C LYS A 460 -26.98 17.83 -19.16
N GLY A 461 -27.71 17.28 -18.19
CA GLY A 461 -27.24 17.15 -16.80
C GLY A 461 -25.98 16.29 -16.71
N PHE A 462 -25.96 15.15 -17.41
CA PHE A 462 -24.83 14.24 -17.49
C PHE A 462 -23.56 14.88 -18.09
N GLU A 463 -23.69 15.62 -19.19
CA GLU A 463 -22.56 16.33 -19.79
C GLU A 463 -22.05 17.47 -18.91
N SER A 464 -22.97 18.27 -18.34
CA SER A 464 -22.63 19.38 -17.45
C SER A 464 -21.92 18.91 -16.19
N PHE A 465 -22.28 17.72 -15.69
CA PHE A 465 -21.60 17.08 -14.57
C PHE A 465 -20.12 16.81 -14.90
N TYR A 466 -19.81 16.18 -16.03
CA TYR A 466 -18.41 15.87 -16.39
C TYR A 466 -17.59 17.08 -16.84
N GLN A 467 -18.24 18.15 -17.32
CA GLN A 467 -17.58 19.44 -17.53
C GLN A 467 -17.03 20.04 -16.24
N SER A 468 -17.75 19.83 -15.14
CA SER A 468 -17.39 20.37 -13.82
C SER A 468 -16.58 19.37 -12.99
N ASN A 469 -16.75 18.07 -13.26
CA ASN A 469 -16.31 16.97 -12.41
C ASN A 469 -15.67 15.83 -13.25
N PRO A 470 -14.55 16.10 -13.95
CA PRO A 470 -14.03 15.20 -14.99
C PRO A 470 -13.58 13.82 -14.49
N GLU A 471 -13.40 13.63 -13.18
CA GLU A 471 -12.83 12.41 -12.59
C GLU A 471 -13.77 11.63 -11.65
N VAL A 472 -14.99 12.10 -11.44
CA VAL A 472 -15.94 11.50 -10.48
C VAL A 472 -16.58 10.26 -11.07
N TYR A 473 -16.65 9.18 -10.29
CA TYR A 473 -17.39 7.98 -10.68
C TYR A 473 -18.90 8.22 -10.66
N LEU A 474 -19.61 7.88 -11.74
CA LEU A 474 -21.06 8.05 -11.85
C LEU A 474 -21.77 6.76 -12.31
N ASN A 475 -22.62 6.19 -11.47
CA ASN A 475 -23.46 5.03 -11.82
C ASN A 475 -24.87 5.48 -12.22
N LEU A 476 -25.25 5.19 -13.47
CA LEU A 476 -26.44 5.68 -14.16
C LEU A 476 -27.29 4.56 -14.77
N ARG A 477 -27.18 3.34 -14.24
CA ARG A 477 -27.98 2.21 -14.75
C ARG A 477 -29.47 2.53 -14.61
N GLY A 478 -30.23 2.41 -15.71
CA GLY A 478 -31.67 2.69 -15.74
C GLY A 478 -32.06 4.16 -15.95
N THR A 479 -31.10 5.05 -16.21
CA THR A 479 -31.36 6.48 -16.51
C THR A 479 -31.67 6.71 -18.00
N PRO A 480 -32.26 7.87 -18.37
CA PRO A 480 -32.57 8.18 -19.77
C PRO A 480 -31.36 8.68 -20.60
N VAL A 481 -30.14 8.63 -20.05
CA VAL A 481 -28.91 9.03 -20.77
C VAL A 481 -28.72 8.17 -22.02
N THR A 482 -28.60 8.83 -23.17
CA THR A 482 -28.53 8.15 -24.47
C THR A 482 -27.15 7.56 -24.72
N ASP A 483 -27.09 6.48 -25.51
CA ASP A 483 -25.84 5.85 -25.95
C ASP A 483 -24.96 6.83 -26.71
N GLU A 484 -25.56 7.66 -27.58
CA GLU A 484 -24.86 8.69 -28.35
C GLU A 484 -24.17 9.70 -27.42
N LYS A 485 -24.89 10.17 -26.38
CA LYS A 485 -24.32 11.10 -25.41
C LYS A 485 -23.26 10.43 -24.53
N ALA A 486 -23.49 9.19 -24.10
CA ALA A 486 -22.51 8.41 -23.35
C ALA A 486 -21.21 8.23 -24.14
N ILE A 487 -21.29 7.88 -25.42
CA ILE A 487 -20.13 7.77 -26.31
C ILE A 487 -19.46 9.15 -26.48
N HIS A 488 -20.23 10.21 -26.67
CA HIS A 488 -19.70 11.57 -26.78
C HIS A 488 -18.93 11.99 -25.53
N VAL A 489 -19.45 11.70 -24.33
CA VAL A 489 -18.77 12.01 -23.07
C VAL A 489 -17.51 11.17 -22.90
N ASP A 490 -17.55 9.86 -23.19
CA ASP A 490 -16.38 8.99 -23.13
C ASP A 490 -15.27 9.38 -24.15
N GLN A 491 -15.64 10.03 -25.26
CA GLN A 491 -14.71 10.56 -26.26
C GLN A 491 -14.13 11.94 -25.89
N ASN A 492 -14.93 12.84 -25.33
CA ASN A 492 -14.53 14.22 -25.06
C ASN A 492 -13.99 14.43 -23.63
N TYR A 493 -14.34 13.54 -22.70
CA TYR A 493 -13.86 13.51 -21.32
C TYR A 493 -13.20 12.13 -21.10
N PRO A 494 -11.96 11.94 -21.58
CA PRO A 494 -11.31 10.62 -21.62
C PRO A 494 -11.14 9.93 -20.25
N PHE A 495 -11.36 10.64 -19.15
CA PHE A 495 -11.27 10.13 -17.76
C PHE A 495 -12.62 9.98 -17.06
N ALA A 496 -13.73 10.24 -17.77
CA ALA A 496 -15.07 10.02 -17.25
C ALA A 496 -15.27 8.54 -16.94
N VAL A 497 -15.49 8.19 -15.67
CA VAL A 497 -15.76 6.81 -15.25
C VAL A 497 -17.24 6.69 -14.94
N PHE A 498 -18.01 6.19 -15.89
CA PHE A 498 -19.45 5.97 -15.68
C PHE A 498 -19.92 4.62 -16.16
N HIS A 499 -21.06 4.23 -15.59
CA HIS A 499 -21.80 3.05 -16.00
C HIS A 499 -23.22 3.45 -16.38
N SER A 500 -23.52 3.58 -17.67
CA SER A 500 -24.89 3.74 -18.16
C SER A 500 -25.51 2.37 -18.49
N SER A 501 -26.78 2.35 -18.88
CA SER A 501 -27.49 1.12 -19.25
C SER A 501 -26.87 0.37 -20.44
N SER A 502 -26.10 1.07 -21.28
CA SER A 502 -25.71 0.65 -22.63
C SER A 502 -24.24 0.88 -22.94
N HIS A 503 -23.59 1.85 -22.28
CA HIS A 503 -22.20 2.19 -22.50
C HIS A 503 -21.46 2.37 -21.18
N HIS A 504 -20.22 1.90 -21.16
CA HIS A 504 -19.34 2.05 -20.01
C HIS A 504 -18.24 3.01 -20.42
N GLY A 505 -18.22 4.17 -19.76
CA GLY A 505 -17.17 5.18 -19.88
C GLY A 505 -15.90 4.65 -19.24
N ILE A 506 -15.07 4.01 -20.06
CA ILE A 506 -13.79 3.42 -19.69
C ILE A 506 -12.83 3.47 -20.90
N SER A 507 -13.02 4.40 -21.85
CA SER A 507 -12.26 4.39 -23.11
C SER A 507 -10.75 4.49 -22.92
N TRP A 508 -10.28 5.20 -21.90
CA TRP A 508 -8.85 5.22 -21.58
C TRP A 508 -8.31 3.87 -21.06
N LEU A 509 -9.14 3.06 -20.38
CA LEU A 509 -8.81 1.68 -19.99
C LEU A 509 -8.79 0.73 -21.22
N LYS A 510 -9.58 1.05 -22.26
CA LYS A 510 -9.70 0.25 -23.50
C LYS A 510 -8.56 0.46 -24.50
N LEU A 511 -7.78 1.52 -24.41
CA LEU A 511 -6.58 1.73 -25.25
C LEU A 511 -5.51 0.63 -25.09
N ARG A 512 -5.55 -0.16 -24.00
CA ARG A 512 -4.72 -1.38 -23.83
C ARG A 512 -5.27 -2.64 -24.52
N ALA A 513 -6.53 -2.66 -24.97
CA ALA A 513 -7.19 -3.88 -25.45
C ALA A 513 -7.09 -4.12 -26.97
N LYS A 514 -6.67 -3.13 -27.78
CA LYS A 514 -6.64 -3.27 -29.24
C LYS A 514 -5.41 -3.98 -29.82
N ASN A 515 -4.36 -4.27 -29.03
CA ASN A 515 -3.10 -4.81 -29.54
C ASN A 515 -2.66 -6.14 -28.89
N LYS A 516 -3.53 -7.16 -28.84
CA LYS A 516 -3.09 -8.57 -28.73
C LYS A 516 -4.14 -9.54 -29.30
N PRO A 517 -3.78 -10.43 -30.25
CA PRO A 517 -4.70 -11.41 -30.82
C PRO A 517 -4.81 -12.68 -29.94
N GLN A 518 -5.97 -13.33 -30.00
CA GLN A 518 -6.35 -14.49 -29.20
C GLN A 518 -6.56 -15.72 -30.10
N PRO A 519 -6.14 -16.94 -29.69
CA PRO A 519 -6.76 -18.19 -30.15
C PRO A 519 -7.12 -19.17 -28.99
N PRO A 520 -7.88 -20.27 -29.26
CA PRO A 520 -8.95 -20.77 -28.38
C PRO A 520 -8.67 -22.06 -27.56
N ARG A 521 -9.62 -22.35 -26.64
CA ARG A 521 -9.79 -23.50 -25.70
C ARG A 521 -9.82 -24.88 -26.42
N THR A 522 -9.45 -26.04 -25.82
CA THR A 522 -10.25 -26.84 -24.83
C THR A 522 -9.54 -28.09 -24.20
N SER A 523 -9.70 -28.26 -22.85
CA SER A 523 -9.87 -29.44 -21.92
C SER A 523 -8.85 -30.59 -21.62
N PRO A 524 -8.90 -31.21 -20.39
CA PRO A 524 -7.79 -31.79 -19.56
C PRO A 524 -7.91 -33.36 -19.33
N PRO A 525 -7.19 -34.10 -18.41
CA PRO A 525 -6.36 -33.70 -17.24
C PRO A 525 -5.05 -34.50 -16.91
N GLU A 526 -4.05 -33.81 -16.35
CA GLU A 526 -2.98 -34.38 -15.50
C GLU A 526 -2.70 -33.42 -14.33
N ARG A 527 -2.48 -33.95 -13.12
CA ARG A 527 -2.24 -33.19 -11.87
C ARG A 527 -0.98 -32.32 -12.03
N ASN A 528 -1.19 -31.01 -12.13
CA ASN A 528 -0.17 -29.99 -12.33
C ASN A 528 -0.07 -29.08 -11.10
N ASP A 529 1.11 -28.97 -10.49
CA ASP A 529 1.42 -28.06 -9.36
C ASP A 529 1.14 -26.57 -9.69
N THR A 530 1.09 -26.20 -10.96
CA THR A 530 0.69 -24.87 -11.44
C THR A 530 -0.78 -24.53 -11.16
N ASN A 531 -1.68 -25.51 -10.98
CA ASN A 531 -3.07 -25.25 -10.59
C ASN A 531 -3.18 -24.72 -9.16
N ILE A 532 -2.29 -25.17 -8.26
CA ILE A 532 -2.33 -24.79 -6.84
C ILE A 532 -1.95 -23.31 -6.68
N LEU A 533 -0.90 -22.85 -7.38
CA LEU A 533 -0.44 -21.46 -7.32
C LEU A 533 -1.44 -20.48 -7.97
N THR A 534 -2.13 -20.92 -9.02
CA THR A 534 -3.19 -20.11 -9.65
C THR A 534 -4.41 -20.03 -8.71
N SER A 535 -4.76 -21.12 -8.02
CA SER A 535 -5.84 -21.11 -7.03
C SER A 535 -5.54 -20.25 -5.79
N GLU A 536 -4.29 -20.19 -5.31
CA GLU A 536 -3.96 -19.36 -4.14
C GLU A 536 -4.08 -17.86 -4.45
N ARG A 537 -3.69 -17.43 -5.66
CA ARG A 537 -3.94 -16.06 -6.12
C ARG A 537 -5.44 -15.78 -6.23
N GLU A 538 -6.20 -16.66 -6.86
CA GLU A 538 -7.66 -16.49 -6.98
C GLU A 538 -8.33 -16.36 -5.62
N ILE A 539 -7.89 -17.13 -4.63
CA ILE A 539 -8.37 -17.06 -3.24
C ILE A 539 -7.94 -15.74 -2.59
N ALA A 540 -6.69 -15.30 -2.77
CA ALA A 540 -6.21 -14.02 -2.27
C ALA A 540 -6.99 -12.83 -2.83
N GLU A 541 -7.23 -12.82 -4.15
CA GLU A 541 -8.04 -11.81 -4.81
C GLU A 541 -9.49 -11.84 -4.34
N TRP A 542 -10.05 -13.03 -4.14
CA TRP A 542 -11.40 -13.20 -3.60
C TRP A 542 -11.53 -12.64 -2.17
N VAL A 543 -10.57 -12.96 -1.29
CA VAL A 543 -10.51 -12.39 0.08
C VAL A 543 -10.46 -10.86 0.02
N ILE A 544 -9.60 -10.30 -0.83
CA ILE A 544 -9.46 -8.84 -1.00
C ILE A 544 -10.76 -8.20 -1.51
N LYS A 545 -11.44 -8.82 -2.49
CA LYS A 545 -12.73 -8.35 -3.02
C LYS A 545 -13.85 -8.38 -1.98
N LEU A 546 -13.78 -9.29 -1.00
CA LEU A 546 -14.68 -9.32 0.15
C LEU A 546 -14.34 -8.27 1.21
N GLY A 547 -13.28 -7.48 1.03
CA GLY A 547 -12.81 -6.48 2.00
C GLY A 547 -11.79 -7.00 3.01
N GLY A 548 -11.42 -8.28 2.90
CA GLY A 548 -10.39 -8.93 3.71
C GLY A 548 -8.97 -8.52 3.32
N ARG A 549 -8.00 -8.98 4.09
CA ARG A 549 -6.57 -8.78 3.90
C ARG A 549 -5.87 -10.12 3.88
N VAL A 550 -4.78 -10.21 3.13
CA VAL A 550 -3.96 -11.41 3.05
C VAL A 550 -2.51 -11.08 3.34
N SER A 551 -1.88 -11.87 4.20
CA SER A 551 -0.42 -11.96 4.24
C SER A 551 0.00 -13.16 3.40
N PHE A 552 1.06 -13.00 2.61
CA PHE A 552 1.53 -14.05 1.73
C PHE A 552 3.04 -14.03 1.59
N LYS A 553 3.59 -15.19 1.27
CA LYS A 553 4.98 -15.34 0.86
C LYS A 553 5.13 -15.16 -0.63
N LYS A 554 6.24 -14.56 -1.02
CA LYS A 554 6.69 -14.40 -2.41
C LYS A 554 8.18 -14.74 -2.50
N ALA A 555 8.72 -14.82 -3.71
CA ALA A 555 10.11 -15.24 -3.92
C ALA A 555 11.14 -14.32 -3.23
N GLN A 556 10.74 -13.09 -2.87
CA GLN A 556 11.57 -12.12 -2.14
C GLN A 556 10.97 -11.73 -0.78
N GLY A 557 10.64 -12.73 0.04
CA GLY A 557 10.22 -12.54 1.43
C GLY A 557 8.72 -12.63 1.66
N THR A 558 8.26 -12.03 2.75
CA THR A 558 6.85 -12.07 3.17
C THR A 558 6.25 -10.68 3.11
N ASP A 559 5.08 -10.58 2.50
CA ASP A 559 4.26 -9.38 2.48
C ASP A 559 3.09 -9.56 3.44
N TYR A 560 2.85 -8.55 4.28
CA TYR A 560 1.87 -8.62 5.35
C TYR A 560 0.62 -7.78 5.04
N LEU A 561 -0.54 -8.35 5.32
CA LEU A 561 -1.85 -7.69 5.39
C LEU A 561 -2.21 -6.82 4.18
N LYS A 562 -1.92 -7.30 2.97
CA LYS A 562 -2.32 -6.62 1.73
C LYS A 562 -3.82 -6.72 1.52
N ASN A 563 -4.41 -5.62 1.11
CA ASN A 563 -5.86 -5.44 1.05
C ASN A 563 -6.34 -4.83 -0.28
N ARG A 564 -5.45 -4.74 -1.27
CA ARG A 564 -5.73 -4.30 -2.63
C ARG A 564 -5.12 -5.25 -3.63
N LEU A 565 -5.80 -5.47 -4.76
CA LEU A 565 -5.37 -6.42 -5.79
C LEU A 565 -4.01 -6.04 -6.38
N ASP A 566 -3.72 -4.74 -6.47
CA ASP A 566 -2.48 -4.19 -7.00
C ASP A 566 -1.25 -4.39 -6.08
N GLN A 567 -1.49 -4.81 -4.84
CA GLN A 567 -0.46 -5.17 -3.87
C GLN A 567 -0.08 -6.65 -3.93
N LEU A 568 -0.85 -7.48 -4.64
CA LEU A 568 -0.46 -8.86 -4.89
C LEU A 568 0.68 -8.85 -5.93
N PRO A 569 1.81 -9.53 -5.67
CA PRO A 569 2.94 -9.56 -6.59
C PRO A 569 2.52 -10.20 -7.92
N GLU A 570 3.25 -10.01 -9.02
CA GLU A 570 2.98 -10.76 -10.26
C GLU A 570 3.50 -12.22 -10.18
N GLU A 571 4.49 -12.46 -9.31
CA GLU A 571 5.05 -13.79 -9.06
C GLU A 571 4.10 -14.68 -8.22
N PRO A 572 4.27 -16.02 -8.24
CA PRO A 572 3.48 -16.92 -7.40
C PRO A 572 3.54 -16.51 -5.93
N LEU A 573 2.39 -16.52 -5.28
CA LEU A 573 2.24 -16.19 -3.87
C LEU A 573 1.68 -17.39 -3.10
N ARG A 574 1.99 -17.43 -1.80
CA ARG A 574 1.41 -18.40 -0.87
C ARG A 574 0.72 -17.70 0.28
N VAL A 575 -0.59 -17.87 0.41
CA VAL A 575 -1.38 -17.25 1.47
C VAL A 575 -1.04 -17.92 2.78
N ILE A 576 -0.58 -17.12 3.75
CA ILE A 576 -0.23 -17.58 5.10
C ILE A 576 -1.19 -17.04 6.16
N GLU A 577 -1.83 -15.90 5.91
CA GLU A 577 -2.74 -15.28 6.86
C GLU A 577 -3.89 -14.63 6.12
N ILE A 578 -5.11 -14.79 6.63
CA ILE A 578 -6.31 -14.13 6.14
C ILE A 578 -6.94 -13.35 7.29
N VAL A 579 -7.19 -12.06 7.08
CA VAL A 579 -7.80 -11.18 8.08
C VAL A 579 -8.98 -10.41 7.48
N PHE A 580 -10.18 -10.66 8.00
CA PHE A 580 -11.39 -9.91 7.66
C PHE A 580 -11.72 -8.81 8.70
N SER A 581 -10.77 -8.43 9.55
CA SER A 581 -10.99 -7.41 10.58
C SER A 581 -10.94 -5.97 10.02
N ARG A 582 -12.07 -5.45 9.55
CA ARG A 582 -12.30 -4.00 9.43
C ARG A 582 -13.34 -3.59 10.46
N ALA A 583 -13.01 -2.60 11.30
CA ALA A 583 -13.88 -2.13 12.39
C ALA A 583 -15.06 -1.26 11.90
N ASP A 584 -14.97 -0.78 10.66
CA ASP A 584 -15.84 0.22 10.02
C ASP A 584 -16.69 -0.35 8.87
N GLN A 585 -16.42 -1.57 8.40
CA GLN A 585 -17.19 -2.22 7.32
C GLN A 585 -17.71 -3.58 7.75
N LYS A 586 -19.03 -3.79 7.68
CA LYS A 586 -19.66 -5.08 7.96
C LYS A 586 -19.40 -6.05 6.80
N ILE A 587 -18.41 -6.94 6.95
CA ILE A 587 -18.11 -7.98 5.96
C ILE A 587 -19.08 -9.15 6.16
N THR A 588 -19.84 -9.49 5.13
CA THR A 588 -20.72 -10.67 5.10
C THR A 588 -20.05 -11.80 4.32
N ILE A 589 -19.88 -12.95 4.97
CA ILE A 589 -19.24 -14.15 4.39
C ILE A 589 -20.31 -15.22 4.17
N THR A 590 -20.46 -15.64 2.91
CA THR A 590 -21.46 -16.63 2.48
C THR A 590 -20.91 -18.06 2.42
N SER A 591 -19.61 -18.24 2.19
CA SER A 591 -18.94 -19.54 2.24
C SER A 591 -17.42 -19.41 2.40
N LEU A 592 -16.84 -20.23 3.28
CA LEU A 592 -15.38 -20.34 3.51
C LEU A 592 -14.76 -21.62 2.94
N SER A 593 -15.54 -22.48 2.27
CA SER A 593 -15.10 -23.78 1.75
C SER A 593 -13.82 -23.73 0.88
N ARG A 594 -13.61 -22.63 0.15
CA ARG A 594 -12.43 -22.42 -0.72
C ARG A 594 -11.12 -22.37 0.07
N LEU A 595 -11.16 -21.93 1.32
CA LEU A 595 -9.97 -21.81 2.16
C LEU A 595 -9.34 -23.15 2.50
N SER A 596 -10.12 -24.24 2.49
CA SER A 596 -9.65 -25.60 2.73
C SER A 596 -8.60 -26.09 1.72
N SER A 597 -8.45 -25.39 0.59
CA SER A 597 -7.44 -25.69 -0.43
C SER A 597 -6.09 -25.01 -0.19
N LEU A 598 -6.00 -24.06 0.75
CA LEU A 598 -4.76 -23.33 1.05
C LEU A 598 -3.84 -24.18 1.93
N LEU A 599 -2.79 -24.73 1.32
CA LEU A 599 -1.87 -25.63 2.02
C LEU A 599 -0.97 -24.92 3.05
N THR A 600 -0.77 -23.60 2.91
CA THR A 600 0.13 -22.80 3.77
C THR A 600 -0.60 -21.86 4.71
N LEU A 601 -1.94 -21.91 4.76
CA LEU A 601 -2.71 -21.02 5.63
C LEU A 601 -2.38 -21.32 7.09
N HIS A 602 -1.73 -20.38 7.75
CA HIS A 602 -1.34 -20.44 9.15
C HIS A 602 -2.41 -19.84 10.07
N SER A 603 -2.98 -18.70 9.66
CA SER A 603 -3.94 -17.96 10.49
C SER A 603 -5.18 -17.52 9.71
N LEU A 604 -6.35 -17.79 10.28
CA LEU A 604 -7.64 -17.32 9.79
C LEU A 604 -8.31 -16.43 10.85
N ASN A 605 -8.47 -15.16 10.52
CA ASN A 605 -9.14 -14.18 11.35
C ASN A 605 -10.42 -13.68 10.67
N ILE A 606 -11.57 -14.12 11.18
CA ILE A 606 -12.91 -13.69 10.74
C ILE A 606 -13.57 -12.78 11.78
N MET A 607 -12.79 -12.12 12.64
CA MET A 607 -13.33 -11.25 13.68
C MET A 607 -14.18 -10.13 13.08
N ASN A 608 -15.26 -9.77 13.78
CA ASN A 608 -16.21 -8.72 13.38
C ASN A 608 -16.95 -9.00 12.05
N CYS A 609 -16.97 -10.25 11.58
CA CYS A 609 -17.69 -10.63 10.35
C CYS A 609 -19.11 -11.12 10.64
N HIS A 610 -20.01 -10.88 9.68
CA HIS A 610 -21.32 -11.52 9.63
C HIS A 610 -21.22 -12.80 8.78
N LEU A 611 -21.75 -13.91 9.27
CA LEU A 611 -21.77 -15.18 8.54
C LEU A 611 -23.21 -15.55 8.19
N GLU A 612 -23.44 -15.94 6.94
CA GLU A 612 -24.71 -16.55 6.55
C GLU A 612 -24.81 -18.01 7.06
N PRO A 613 -26.03 -18.56 7.23
CA PRO A 613 -26.20 -19.97 7.56
C PRO A 613 -25.46 -20.87 6.57
N GLY A 614 -24.64 -21.80 7.07
CA GLY A 614 -23.83 -22.69 6.23
C GLY A 614 -22.50 -22.12 5.76
N ALA A 615 -22.10 -20.91 6.18
CA ALA A 615 -20.82 -20.31 5.73
C ALA A 615 -19.58 -21.14 6.10
N LEU A 616 -19.63 -21.94 7.17
CA LEU A 616 -18.56 -22.86 7.59
C LEU A 616 -18.59 -24.22 6.87
N GLU A 617 -19.64 -24.50 6.09
CA GLU A 617 -19.79 -25.79 5.42
C GLU A 617 -18.63 -26.03 4.45
N GLY A 618 -17.95 -27.17 4.61
CA GLY A 618 -16.78 -27.53 3.82
C GLY A 618 -15.45 -26.87 4.25
N LEU A 619 -15.42 -26.03 5.30
CA LEU A 619 -14.17 -25.51 5.85
C LEU A 619 -13.40 -26.62 6.58
N ARG A 620 -12.11 -26.79 6.26
CA ARG A 620 -11.20 -27.81 6.82
C ARG A 620 -9.84 -27.18 7.06
N PHE A 621 -9.39 -27.15 8.30
CA PHE A 621 -8.04 -26.79 8.68
C PHE A 621 -7.09 -27.96 8.43
N ASN A 622 -5.89 -27.63 7.98
CA ASN A 622 -4.80 -28.58 7.82
C ASN A 622 -3.79 -28.41 8.97
N GLU A 623 -2.72 -29.20 8.94
CA GLU A 623 -1.69 -29.20 9.97
C GLU A 623 -0.90 -27.88 10.11
N ASN A 624 -0.95 -27.00 9.10
CA ASN A 624 -0.29 -25.70 9.13
C ASN A 624 -1.16 -24.60 9.74
N THR A 625 -2.50 -24.76 9.74
CA THR A 625 -3.39 -23.77 10.36
C THR A 625 -3.39 -23.93 11.87
N THR A 626 -2.78 -22.98 12.56
CA THR A 626 -2.64 -23.00 14.02
C THR A 626 -3.48 -21.92 14.70
N ASP A 627 -3.92 -20.90 13.97
CA ASP A 627 -4.52 -19.70 14.56
C ASP A 627 -5.91 -19.47 13.97
N PHE A 628 -6.93 -19.44 14.84
CA PHE A 628 -8.31 -19.19 14.42
C PHE A 628 -9.00 -18.17 15.32
N HIS A 629 -9.45 -17.05 14.72
CA HIS A 629 -10.08 -15.96 15.45
C HIS A 629 -11.52 -15.74 15.00
N ILE A 630 -12.46 -15.88 15.93
CA ILE A 630 -13.90 -15.77 15.68
C ILE A 630 -14.60 -14.70 16.53
N TYR A 631 -13.85 -13.91 17.29
CA TYR A 631 -14.44 -12.90 18.18
C TYR A 631 -15.38 -11.94 17.44
N ASN A 632 -16.52 -11.63 18.07
CA ASN A 632 -17.52 -10.70 17.57
C ASN A 632 -18.13 -11.14 16.22
N THR A 633 -18.36 -12.45 16.08
CA THR A 633 -19.13 -13.06 14.99
C THR A 633 -20.41 -13.69 15.57
N PRO A 634 -21.42 -14.02 14.76
CA PRO A 634 -22.59 -14.75 15.23
C PRO A 634 -22.30 -16.21 15.65
N LEU A 635 -21.11 -16.74 15.36
CA LEU A 635 -20.75 -18.14 15.65
C LEU A 635 -20.78 -18.44 17.13
N LYS A 636 -21.40 -19.58 17.46
CA LYS A 636 -21.34 -20.23 18.75
C LYS A 636 -20.36 -21.39 18.76
N THR A 637 -19.76 -21.67 19.92
CA THR A 637 -18.82 -22.78 20.10
C THR A 637 -19.45 -24.14 19.80
N SER A 638 -20.75 -24.31 20.03
CA SER A 638 -21.49 -25.53 19.71
C SER A 638 -21.60 -25.82 18.20
N GLU A 639 -21.38 -24.82 17.35
CA GLU A 639 -21.37 -24.97 15.89
C GLU A 639 -20.01 -25.48 15.37
N LEU A 640 -18.97 -25.51 16.22
CA LEU A 640 -17.67 -26.08 15.88
C LEU A 640 -17.74 -27.61 15.92
N THR A 641 -17.10 -28.25 14.96
CA THR A 641 -17.19 -29.71 14.81
C THR A 641 -15.82 -30.33 14.56
N SER A 642 -15.65 -31.60 14.96
CA SER A 642 -14.41 -32.34 14.79
C SER A 642 -13.97 -32.47 13.33
N HIS A 643 -14.92 -32.44 12.39
CA HIS A 643 -14.58 -32.56 10.98
C HIS A 643 -13.85 -31.32 10.42
N MET A 644 -13.79 -30.20 11.16
CA MET A 644 -13.11 -28.97 10.72
C MET A 644 -11.59 -29.02 10.85
N GLY A 645 -10.98 -30.06 11.44
CA GLY A 645 -9.53 -30.14 11.63
C GLY A 645 -9.00 -29.27 12.78
N LEU A 646 -9.81 -29.06 13.81
CA LEU A 646 -9.49 -28.18 14.96
C LEU A 646 -8.35 -28.74 15.84
N GLU A 647 -7.99 -30.01 15.68
CA GLU A 647 -6.91 -30.68 16.40
C GLU A 647 -5.52 -30.10 16.13
N HIS A 648 -5.38 -29.30 15.07
CA HIS A 648 -4.14 -28.63 14.69
C HIS A 648 -3.94 -27.26 15.35
N LEU A 649 -5.02 -26.66 15.89
CA LEU A 649 -4.98 -25.30 16.43
C LEU A 649 -4.10 -25.20 17.68
N ASP A 650 -3.31 -24.13 17.71
CA ASP A 650 -2.48 -23.70 18.84
C ASP A 650 -3.03 -22.47 19.54
N THR A 651 -3.56 -21.53 18.75
CA THR A 651 -4.10 -20.25 19.21
C THR A 651 -5.56 -20.15 18.80
N PHE A 652 -6.43 -19.87 19.77
CA PHE A 652 -7.85 -19.69 19.53
C PHE A 652 -8.38 -18.42 20.21
N ASN A 653 -9.02 -17.56 19.43
CA ASN A 653 -9.54 -16.28 19.89
C ASN A 653 -11.05 -16.23 19.77
N VAL A 654 -11.74 -16.12 20.91
CA VAL A 654 -13.19 -16.23 20.99
C VAL A 654 -13.78 -15.19 21.95
N GLY A 655 -14.98 -14.70 21.63
CA GLY A 655 -15.75 -13.89 22.55
C GLY A 655 -16.37 -14.74 23.64
N ALA A 656 -16.32 -14.29 24.90
CA ALA A 656 -16.98 -15.00 25.99
C ALA A 656 -18.47 -15.24 25.74
N ILE A 657 -19.15 -14.30 25.07
CA ILE A 657 -20.57 -14.42 24.68
C ILE A 657 -20.84 -15.50 23.61
N GLN A 658 -19.80 -15.98 22.92
CA GLN A 658 -19.91 -17.02 21.90
C GLN A 658 -19.79 -18.43 22.48
N ILE A 659 -19.41 -18.54 23.76
CA ILE A 659 -19.28 -19.82 24.46
C ILE A 659 -20.66 -20.23 24.97
N ASP A 660 -21.19 -21.31 24.41
CA ASP A 660 -22.54 -21.84 24.69
C ASP A 660 -22.54 -23.35 24.98
N ASP A 661 -21.37 -23.99 24.93
CA ASP A 661 -21.20 -25.44 25.02
C ASP A 661 -20.44 -25.87 26.29
N GLN A 662 -20.34 -24.99 27.28
CA GLN A 662 -19.57 -25.22 28.52
C GLN A 662 -18.10 -25.59 28.26
N PHE A 663 -17.47 -24.92 27.29
CA PHE A 663 -16.06 -25.14 26.90
C PHE A 663 -15.77 -26.54 26.33
N ARG A 664 -16.80 -27.29 25.91
CA ARG A 664 -16.59 -28.62 25.29
C ARG A 664 -15.80 -28.54 23.99
N PHE A 665 -15.82 -27.41 23.28
CA PHE A 665 -14.96 -27.18 22.12
C PHE A 665 -13.46 -27.42 22.40
N LEU A 666 -12.99 -27.29 23.64
CA LEU A 666 -11.60 -27.58 24.02
C LEU A 666 -11.21 -29.04 23.75
N GLU A 667 -12.17 -29.97 23.81
CA GLU A 667 -11.94 -31.39 23.48
C GLU A 667 -11.63 -31.59 21.99
N LEU A 668 -12.04 -30.65 21.13
CA LEU A 668 -11.74 -30.64 19.70
C LEU A 668 -10.34 -30.08 19.40
N MET A 669 -9.68 -29.44 20.37
CA MET A 669 -8.40 -28.72 20.18
C MET A 669 -7.31 -29.22 21.15
N PRO A 670 -6.94 -30.52 21.12
CA PRO A 670 -5.95 -31.10 22.05
C PRO A 670 -4.55 -30.45 22.02
N ARG A 671 -4.22 -29.72 20.94
CA ARG A 671 -2.93 -29.03 20.78
C ARG A 671 -2.94 -27.58 21.25
N LEU A 672 -4.09 -27.04 21.68
CA LEU A 672 -4.22 -25.64 22.07
C LEU A 672 -3.22 -25.25 23.17
N ARG A 673 -2.53 -24.13 22.97
CA ARG A 673 -1.57 -23.53 23.92
C ARG A 673 -1.92 -22.10 24.29
N ASN A 674 -2.62 -21.36 23.43
CA ASN A 674 -2.98 -19.97 23.64
C ASN A 674 -4.50 -19.80 23.48
N LEU A 675 -5.18 -19.40 24.54
CA LEU A 675 -6.61 -19.10 24.51
C LEU A 675 -6.80 -17.61 24.79
N HIS A 676 -7.44 -16.91 23.86
CA HIS A 676 -7.84 -15.51 24.06
C HIS A 676 -9.35 -15.44 24.30
N LEU A 677 -9.72 -14.93 25.46
CA LEU A 677 -11.10 -14.68 25.83
C LEU A 677 -11.38 -13.18 25.79
N TYR A 678 -12.28 -12.77 24.89
CA TYR A 678 -12.70 -11.39 24.77
C TYR A 678 -13.93 -11.08 25.62
N ASN A 679 -13.79 -10.08 26.50
CA ASN A 679 -14.81 -9.61 27.44
C ASN A 679 -15.41 -10.72 28.33
N PRO A 680 -14.60 -11.59 28.99
CA PRO A 680 -15.13 -12.59 29.89
C PRO A 680 -15.66 -11.95 31.18
N ILE A 681 -16.81 -12.44 31.65
CA ILE A 681 -17.28 -12.15 33.00
C ILE A 681 -16.66 -13.17 33.99
N PRO A 682 -16.63 -12.90 35.31
CA PRO A 682 -16.08 -13.84 36.29
C PRO A 682 -16.65 -15.27 36.17
N GLN A 683 -17.98 -15.38 35.97
CA GLN A 683 -18.64 -16.67 35.75
C GLN A 683 -18.04 -17.47 34.57
N THR A 684 -17.64 -16.80 33.48
CA THR A 684 -17.01 -17.47 32.33
C THR A 684 -15.69 -18.15 32.72
N LEU A 685 -14.94 -17.56 33.64
CA LEU A 685 -13.67 -18.13 34.13
C LEU A 685 -13.91 -19.25 35.16
N GLU A 686 -14.94 -19.14 35.99
CA GLU A 686 -15.38 -20.23 36.88
C GLU A 686 -15.86 -21.45 36.08
N ASP A 687 -16.62 -21.22 35.01
CA ASP A 687 -17.08 -22.26 34.08
C ASP A 687 -15.90 -22.92 33.37
N LEU A 688 -14.88 -22.14 32.97
CA LEU A 688 -13.63 -22.68 32.41
C LEU A 688 -12.90 -23.57 33.42
N ALA A 689 -12.75 -23.11 34.66
CA ALA A 689 -12.11 -23.86 35.75
C ALA A 689 -12.85 -25.19 36.04
N SER A 690 -14.18 -25.18 35.90
CA SER A 690 -15.02 -26.36 36.10
C SER A 690 -15.10 -27.28 34.87
N SER A 691 -14.57 -26.86 33.73
CA SER A 691 -14.74 -27.60 32.48
C SER A 691 -13.84 -28.86 32.43
N PRO A 692 -14.38 -30.03 32.02
CA PRO A 692 -13.60 -31.27 31.94
C PRO A 692 -12.46 -31.21 30.91
N GLY A 693 -12.64 -30.42 29.86
CA GLY A 693 -11.66 -30.24 28.80
C GLY A 693 -10.43 -29.46 29.26
N PHE A 694 -10.62 -28.42 30.10
CA PHE A 694 -9.54 -27.54 30.53
C PHE A 694 -8.44 -28.26 31.31
N ALA A 695 -8.79 -29.19 32.20
CA ALA A 695 -7.79 -29.95 32.98
C ALA A 695 -6.88 -30.86 32.13
N LYS A 696 -7.30 -31.24 30.92
CA LYS A 696 -6.54 -32.11 30.01
C LYS A 696 -5.66 -31.33 29.03
N MET A 697 -5.84 -30.02 28.95
CA MET A 697 -5.03 -29.16 28.09
C MET A 697 -3.62 -29.01 28.64
N LYS A 698 -2.71 -28.48 27.82
CA LYS A 698 -1.42 -27.96 28.28
C LYS A 698 -1.32 -26.49 27.91
N LEU A 699 -2.25 -25.69 28.45
CA LEU A 699 -2.37 -24.29 28.06
C LEU A 699 -1.17 -23.50 28.63
N ARG A 700 -0.54 -22.70 27.78
CA ARG A 700 0.58 -21.84 28.14
C ARG A 700 0.16 -20.42 28.45
N PHE A 701 -0.77 -19.90 27.66
CA PHE A 701 -1.27 -18.54 27.80
C PHE A 701 -2.79 -18.51 27.82
N LEU A 702 -3.33 -17.88 28.86
CA LEU A 702 -4.71 -17.42 28.92
C LEU A 702 -4.70 -15.90 28.84
N ASN A 703 -5.12 -15.38 27.68
CA ASN A 703 -5.19 -13.96 27.40
C ASN A 703 -6.63 -13.46 27.63
N ILE A 704 -6.80 -12.55 28.57
CA ILE A 704 -8.08 -11.96 28.91
C ILE A 704 -8.09 -10.53 28.37
N ASN A 705 -8.99 -10.23 27.44
CA ASN A 705 -9.28 -8.83 27.10
C ASN A 705 -10.41 -8.38 28.03
N SER A 706 -10.04 -7.80 29.17
CA SER A 706 -10.99 -7.48 30.26
C SER A 706 -11.86 -6.26 30.00
N PHE A 707 -11.44 -5.38 29.07
CA PHE A 707 -12.01 -4.05 28.88
C PHE A 707 -12.13 -3.27 30.22
N GLY A 708 -11.14 -3.45 31.12
CA GLY A 708 -11.06 -2.78 32.42
C GLY A 708 -11.72 -3.54 33.58
N ARG A 709 -12.33 -4.71 33.35
CA ARG A 709 -12.83 -5.57 34.44
C ARG A 709 -11.67 -6.12 35.27
N LYS A 710 -11.93 -6.30 36.57
CA LYS A 710 -11.01 -6.95 37.51
C LYS A 710 -11.49 -8.35 37.82
N TYR A 711 -10.55 -9.26 38.01
CA TYR A 711 -10.80 -10.64 38.40
C TYR A 711 -10.22 -10.91 39.78
N ASP A 712 -10.89 -11.79 40.52
CA ASP A 712 -10.43 -12.22 41.83
C ASP A 712 -9.10 -12.96 41.69
N PRO A 713 -8.03 -12.55 42.42
CA PRO A 713 -6.79 -13.29 42.47
C PRO A 713 -6.95 -14.77 42.86
N GLU A 714 -7.93 -15.12 43.70
CA GLU A 714 -8.19 -16.52 44.08
C GLU A 714 -8.67 -17.36 42.89
N LEU A 715 -9.56 -16.81 42.05
CA LEU A 715 -10.01 -17.47 40.83
C LEU A 715 -8.87 -17.66 39.82
N ILE A 716 -7.98 -16.67 39.68
CA ILE A 716 -6.79 -16.81 38.84
C ILE A 716 -5.86 -17.89 39.39
N ALA A 717 -5.69 -17.96 40.71
CA ALA A 717 -4.90 -19.00 41.35
C ALA A 717 -5.53 -20.40 41.18
N GLU A 718 -6.85 -20.53 41.22
CA GLU A 718 -7.54 -21.80 40.92
C GLU A 718 -7.32 -22.25 39.48
N LEU A 719 -7.43 -21.35 38.50
CA LEU A 719 -7.13 -21.64 37.10
C LEU A 719 -5.67 -22.12 36.94
N GLN A 720 -4.71 -21.46 37.59
CA GLN A 720 -3.31 -21.87 37.56
C GLN A 720 -3.03 -23.14 38.38
N LYS A 721 -3.85 -23.49 39.36
CA LYS A 721 -3.75 -24.78 40.06
C LYS A 721 -4.12 -25.95 39.14
N ILE A 722 -5.10 -25.74 38.26
CA ILE A 722 -5.49 -26.72 37.23
C ILE A 722 -4.46 -26.76 36.10
N GLN A 723 -3.94 -25.60 35.69
CA GLN A 723 -2.94 -25.44 34.64
C GLN A 723 -1.67 -24.73 35.16
N PRO A 724 -0.76 -25.43 35.86
CA PRO A 724 0.39 -24.81 36.55
C PRO A 724 1.45 -24.23 35.61
N GLY A 725 1.52 -24.70 34.36
CA GLY A 725 2.41 -24.15 33.33
C GLY A 725 1.87 -22.89 32.65
N MET A 726 0.69 -22.39 33.05
CA MET A 726 0.00 -21.31 32.35
C MET A 726 0.34 -19.94 32.93
N THR A 727 0.65 -19.00 32.05
CA THR A 727 0.67 -17.56 32.35
C THR A 727 -0.68 -16.94 32.00
N VAL A 728 -1.27 -16.19 32.93
CA VAL A 728 -2.51 -15.44 32.68
C VAL A 728 -2.15 -13.97 32.43
N ILE A 729 -2.68 -13.40 31.35
CA ILE A 729 -2.40 -12.04 30.91
C ILE A 729 -3.72 -11.31 30.77
N ASP A 730 -3.79 -10.08 31.30
CA ASP A 730 -4.87 -9.14 31.04
C ASP A 730 -4.39 -8.06 30.07
N ASN A 731 -5.11 -7.92 28.96
CA ASN A 731 -4.91 -6.86 27.97
C ASN A 731 -5.97 -5.78 28.21
N ASP A 732 -5.55 -4.62 28.70
CA ASP A 732 -6.45 -3.52 29.06
C ASP A 732 -6.86 -2.64 27.85
N LEU A 733 -7.80 -1.71 28.06
CA LEU A 733 -8.32 -0.79 27.03
C LEU A 733 -7.25 0.12 26.41
N ASN A 734 -6.09 0.27 27.06
CA ASN A 734 -4.99 1.13 26.60
C ASN A 734 -3.89 0.32 25.89
N GLY A 735 -4.08 -0.99 25.70
CA GLY A 735 -3.09 -1.88 25.12
C GLY A 735 -1.94 -2.24 26.07
N HIS A 736 -2.14 -2.10 27.39
CA HIS A 736 -1.19 -2.60 28.38
C HIS A 736 -1.48 -4.06 28.72
N ASN A 737 -0.42 -4.87 28.69
CA ASN A 737 -0.50 -6.31 28.92
C ASN A 737 0.14 -6.63 30.27
N ARG A 738 -0.68 -6.98 31.26
CA ARG A 738 -0.25 -7.21 32.64
C ARG A 738 -0.42 -8.66 33.04
N TYR A 739 0.48 -9.17 33.87
CA TYR A 739 0.34 -10.51 34.42
C TYR A 739 -0.77 -10.55 35.48
N LEU A 740 -1.57 -11.62 35.43
CA LEU A 740 -2.46 -12.01 36.52
C LEU A 740 -1.90 -13.28 37.16
N GLY A 741 -1.72 -13.26 38.48
CA GLY A 741 -1.16 -14.40 39.21
C GLY A 741 0.32 -14.64 38.92
N THR A 742 0.72 -15.91 38.80
CA THR A 742 2.14 -16.30 38.63
C THR A 742 2.60 -16.12 37.17
N PRO A 743 3.63 -15.30 36.88
CA PRO A 743 4.10 -15.07 35.52
C PRO A 743 5.09 -16.16 35.07
N VAL A 744 4.59 -17.34 34.72
CA VAL A 744 5.42 -18.51 34.34
C VAL A 744 6.36 -18.19 33.17
N ALA A 745 5.90 -17.46 32.17
CA ALA A 745 6.69 -17.02 31.02
C ALA A 745 7.88 -16.11 31.42
N ARG A 746 7.69 -15.26 32.44
CA ARG A 746 8.77 -14.44 33.00
C ARG A 746 9.78 -15.30 33.76
N GLN A 747 9.31 -16.26 34.56
CA GLN A 747 10.19 -17.18 35.28
C GLN A 747 11.04 -18.01 34.31
N ALA A 748 10.45 -18.45 33.20
CA ALA A 748 11.15 -19.14 32.14
C ALA A 748 12.22 -18.25 31.47
N ALA A 749 11.90 -16.99 31.21
CA ALA A 749 12.89 -16.03 30.71
C ALA A 749 14.06 -15.87 31.68
N ILE A 750 13.79 -15.67 32.98
CA ILE A 750 14.85 -15.54 34.00
C ILE A 750 15.76 -16.75 34.01
N LYS A 751 15.22 -17.98 33.91
CA LYS A 751 16.04 -19.21 33.82
C LYS A 751 17.01 -19.17 32.64
N LEU A 752 16.55 -18.73 31.46
CA LEU A 752 17.41 -18.63 30.28
C LEU A 752 18.47 -17.53 30.43
N LEU A 753 18.12 -16.40 31.05
CA LEU A 753 19.06 -15.31 31.32
C LEU A 753 20.12 -15.71 32.37
N ASP A 754 19.74 -16.52 33.36
CA ASP A 754 20.66 -17.05 34.39
C ASP A 754 21.71 -18.00 33.83
N LEU A 755 21.34 -18.74 32.77
CA LEU A 755 22.22 -19.58 31.98
C LEU A 755 23.18 -18.78 31.08
N GLY A 756 23.07 -17.44 31.06
CA GLY A 756 23.89 -16.54 30.24
C GLY A 756 23.25 -16.16 28.90
N GLY A 757 21.96 -16.45 28.72
CA GLY A 757 21.21 -16.02 27.54
C GLY A 757 20.94 -14.52 27.51
N THR A 758 20.56 -14.03 26.34
CA THR A 758 20.13 -12.64 26.11
C THR A 758 18.80 -12.64 25.37
N ILE A 759 17.87 -11.79 25.79
CA ILE A 759 16.56 -11.62 25.13
C ILE A 759 16.45 -10.18 24.66
N TYR A 760 16.40 -9.99 23.34
CA TYR A 760 16.02 -8.71 22.73
C TYR A 760 14.51 -8.66 22.62
N ALA A 761 13.91 -7.58 23.11
CA ALA A 761 12.48 -7.35 23.12
C ALA A 761 12.10 -6.08 22.37
N MET A 762 10.81 -5.91 22.06
CA MET A 762 10.28 -4.69 21.43
C MET A 762 10.61 -3.43 22.26
N LYS A 763 10.59 -2.26 21.59
CA LYS A 763 10.98 -0.95 22.15
C LYS A 763 12.46 -0.87 22.53
N ASP A 764 13.30 -1.56 21.76
CA ASP A 764 14.77 -1.56 21.89
C ASP A 764 15.27 -1.94 23.29
N LYS A 765 14.55 -2.84 23.97
CA LYS A 765 14.94 -3.35 25.29
C LYS A 765 15.73 -4.65 25.15
N THR A 766 16.81 -4.77 25.91
CA THR A 766 17.60 -5.99 26.02
C THR A 766 17.57 -6.48 27.46
N TYR A 767 17.37 -7.78 27.63
CA TYR A 767 17.43 -8.45 28.92
C TYR A 767 18.57 -9.45 28.92
N ASP A 768 19.35 -9.44 30.00
CA ASP A 768 20.45 -10.35 30.28
C ASP A 768 20.49 -10.58 31.80
N LYS A 769 21.51 -11.28 32.31
CA LYS A 769 21.64 -11.56 33.73
C LYS A 769 21.76 -10.31 34.62
N SER A 770 22.12 -9.16 34.06
CA SER A 770 22.18 -7.87 34.75
C SER A 770 20.84 -7.14 34.76
N GLN A 771 19.91 -7.49 33.87
CA GLN A 771 18.62 -6.83 33.72
C GLN A 771 17.52 -7.83 33.31
N TYR A 772 16.70 -8.24 34.29
CA TYR A 772 15.57 -9.13 34.04
C TYR A 772 14.32 -8.41 33.50
N PRO A 773 13.40 -9.15 32.84
CA PRO A 773 12.10 -8.62 32.42
C PRO A 773 11.24 -8.10 33.60
N PRO A 774 10.36 -7.12 33.36
CA PRO A 774 9.52 -6.51 34.38
C PRO A 774 8.60 -7.53 35.06
N GLU A 775 8.27 -7.29 36.33
CA GLU A 775 7.41 -8.18 37.12
C GLU A 775 5.92 -8.04 36.82
N SER A 776 5.50 -6.87 36.36
CA SER A 776 4.08 -6.51 36.20
C SER A 776 3.57 -6.63 34.77
N GLU A 777 4.46 -6.53 33.77
CA GLU A 777 4.10 -6.39 32.37
C GLU A 777 4.70 -7.49 31.51
N LEU A 778 3.94 -7.92 30.50
CA LEU A 778 4.43 -8.87 29.52
C LEU A 778 5.54 -8.24 28.67
N PHE A 779 6.70 -8.89 28.63
CA PHE A 779 7.75 -8.56 27.66
C PHE A 779 7.48 -9.27 26.33
N PHE A 780 7.83 -8.61 25.22
CA PHE A 780 7.64 -9.12 23.86
C PHE A 780 8.99 -9.47 23.26
N PRO A 781 9.46 -10.73 23.39
CA PRO A 781 10.74 -11.14 22.84
C PRO A 781 10.70 -11.07 21.30
N VAL A 782 11.67 -10.39 20.72
CA VAL A 782 11.93 -10.35 19.27
C VAL A 782 12.97 -11.41 18.91
N ARG A 783 14.04 -11.50 19.70
CA ARG A 783 15.14 -12.45 19.47
C ARG A 783 15.67 -13.00 20.78
N VAL A 784 15.88 -14.31 20.84
CA VAL A 784 16.50 -15.01 21.96
C VAL A 784 17.88 -15.47 21.53
N ILE A 785 18.91 -15.15 22.32
CA ILE A 785 20.28 -15.60 22.11
C ILE A 785 20.68 -16.52 23.26
N LEU A 786 21.06 -17.75 22.95
CA LEU A 786 21.64 -18.69 23.89
C LEU A 786 23.18 -18.59 23.84
N PRO A 787 23.86 -18.68 24.99
CA PRO A 787 25.30 -18.54 25.02
C PRO A 787 25.99 -19.75 24.38
N PRO A 788 27.16 -19.54 23.75
CA PRO A 788 27.93 -20.63 23.17
C PRO A 788 28.36 -21.62 24.26
N ALA A 789 28.50 -22.88 23.88
CA ALA A 789 28.79 -24.03 24.75
C ALA A 789 27.69 -24.39 25.77
N LEU A 790 26.52 -23.75 25.75
CA LEU A 790 25.37 -24.20 26.53
C LEU A 790 24.95 -25.60 26.10
N GLU A 791 24.74 -26.48 27.08
CA GLU A 791 24.13 -27.78 26.85
C GLU A 791 22.61 -27.66 27.00
N ILE A 792 21.87 -27.93 25.92
CA ILE A 792 20.41 -27.92 25.97
C ILE A 792 19.94 -29.13 26.81
N THR A 793 19.07 -28.84 27.77
CA THR A 793 18.44 -29.83 28.65
C THR A 793 16.91 -29.77 28.49
N PRO A 794 16.16 -30.76 28.98
CA PRO A 794 14.69 -30.69 29.03
C PRO A 794 14.18 -29.44 29.76
N GLU A 795 14.88 -28.95 30.77
CA GLU A 795 14.52 -27.70 31.47
C GLU A 795 14.73 -26.47 30.57
N THR A 796 15.73 -26.49 29.70
CA THR A 796 15.97 -25.43 28.71
C THR A 796 14.89 -25.45 27.64
N VAL A 797 14.51 -26.63 27.16
CA VAL A 797 13.39 -26.83 26.23
C VAL A 797 12.08 -26.32 26.84
N GLU A 798 11.79 -26.68 28.10
CA GLU A 798 10.60 -26.21 28.80
C GLU A 798 10.64 -24.69 28.96
N ALA A 799 11.78 -24.10 29.35
CA ALA A 799 11.90 -22.66 29.49
C ALA A 799 11.67 -21.91 28.15
N LEU A 800 12.29 -22.36 27.06
CA LEU A 800 12.03 -21.81 25.72
C LEU A 800 10.57 -21.99 25.32
N SER A 801 9.99 -23.15 25.63
CA SER A 801 8.60 -23.48 25.36
C SER A 801 7.62 -22.67 26.16
N GLN A 802 8.03 -21.93 27.20
CA GLN A 802 7.16 -21.05 27.99
C GLN A 802 7.27 -19.57 27.59
N LEU A 803 8.23 -19.20 26.75
CA LEU A 803 8.39 -17.81 26.30
C LEU A 803 7.25 -17.35 25.37
N PRO A 804 6.80 -16.09 25.44
CA PRO A 804 5.88 -15.55 24.44
C PRO A 804 6.46 -15.71 23.02
N PRO A 805 5.64 -15.72 21.96
CA PRO A 805 6.12 -15.86 20.59
C PRO A 805 7.26 -14.87 20.28
N PHE A 806 8.33 -15.37 19.65
CA PHE A 806 9.49 -14.57 19.25
C PHE A 806 9.90 -14.86 17.81
N PHE A 807 10.53 -13.87 17.17
CA PHE A 807 10.84 -13.91 15.74
C PHE A 807 12.20 -14.52 15.42
N GLY A 808 13.11 -14.70 16.38
CA GLY A 808 14.39 -15.31 16.10
C GLY A 808 15.06 -16.02 17.26
N LEU A 809 15.75 -17.11 16.95
CA LEU A 809 16.66 -17.82 17.87
C LEU A 809 18.09 -17.76 17.33
N GLU A 810 19.04 -17.35 18.16
CA GLU A 810 20.47 -17.52 17.91
C GLU A 810 21.04 -18.43 19.00
N ALA A 811 21.56 -19.58 18.61
CA ALA A 811 22.09 -20.58 19.52
C ALA A 811 23.29 -21.27 18.87
N SER A 812 24.26 -20.46 18.43
CA SER A 812 25.50 -20.97 17.87
C SER A 812 26.41 -21.56 18.94
N GLY A 813 27.07 -22.68 18.64
CA GLY A 813 28.01 -23.31 19.56
C GLY A 813 27.39 -24.12 20.70
N ILE A 814 26.07 -24.35 20.73
CA ILE A 814 25.39 -25.17 21.75
C ILE A 814 25.62 -26.68 21.57
N ARG A 815 25.32 -27.46 22.61
CA ARG A 815 25.29 -28.93 22.62
C ARG A 815 23.87 -29.45 22.84
N ASN A 816 23.60 -30.69 22.43
CA ASN A 816 22.28 -31.31 22.38
C ASN A 816 21.26 -30.52 21.54
N ALA A 817 21.69 -29.98 20.39
CA ALA A 817 20.86 -29.11 19.56
C ALA A 817 19.57 -29.78 19.05
N ASP A 818 19.54 -31.12 18.94
CA ASP A 818 18.34 -31.88 18.54
C ASP A 818 17.14 -31.62 19.45
N LEU A 819 17.37 -31.34 20.74
CA LEU A 819 16.30 -31.04 21.70
C LEU A 819 15.57 -29.73 21.38
N LEU A 820 16.15 -28.83 20.59
CA LEU A 820 15.43 -27.63 20.13
C LEU A 820 14.22 -27.99 19.25
N ALA A 821 14.22 -29.16 18.61
CA ALA A 821 13.06 -29.66 17.90
C ALA A 821 11.87 -29.96 18.84
N GLU A 822 12.06 -30.02 20.15
CA GLU A 822 10.95 -30.21 21.08
C GLU A 822 10.27 -28.89 21.47
N VAL A 823 10.81 -27.74 21.06
CA VAL A 823 10.34 -26.41 21.45
C VAL A 823 9.23 -25.93 20.50
N PRO A 824 7.94 -25.95 20.89
CA PRO A 824 6.84 -25.71 19.96
C PRO A 824 6.77 -24.28 19.44
N VAL A 825 7.28 -23.30 20.19
CA VAL A 825 7.26 -21.88 19.79
C VAL A 825 8.21 -21.57 18.64
N LEU A 826 9.21 -22.43 18.36
CA LEU A 826 10.15 -22.21 17.26
C LEU A 826 9.49 -22.22 15.89
N ARG A 827 8.34 -22.88 15.75
CA ARG A 827 7.55 -22.82 14.50
C ARG A 827 7.10 -21.40 14.11
N LEU A 828 7.07 -20.48 15.08
CA LEU A 828 6.66 -19.08 14.87
C LEU A 828 7.84 -18.14 14.57
N CYS A 829 9.07 -18.66 14.61
CA CYS A 829 10.27 -17.84 14.36
C CYS A 829 10.34 -17.41 12.88
N GLY A 830 10.84 -16.22 12.59
CA GLY A 830 11.27 -15.83 11.25
C GLY A 830 12.62 -16.47 10.87
N GLY A 831 13.48 -16.74 11.87
CA GLY A 831 14.76 -17.43 11.62
C GLY A 831 15.41 -18.06 12.86
N ILE A 832 16.09 -19.18 12.65
CA ILE A 832 16.81 -19.96 13.66
C ILE A 832 18.26 -20.09 13.20
N GLN A 833 19.20 -19.62 14.00
CA GLN A 833 20.64 -19.73 13.76
C GLN A 833 21.25 -20.68 14.78
N ILE A 834 21.71 -21.84 14.33
CA ILE A 834 22.26 -22.92 15.17
C ILE A 834 23.58 -23.43 14.59
N SER A 835 24.42 -22.50 14.12
CA SER A 835 25.72 -22.85 13.53
C SER A 835 26.72 -23.32 14.58
N ASP A 836 27.68 -24.17 14.21
CA ASP A 836 28.70 -24.73 15.12
C ASP A 836 28.12 -25.61 16.24
N THR A 837 27.07 -26.38 15.93
CA THR A 837 26.37 -27.22 16.92
C THR A 837 26.48 -28.71 16.59
N ASP A 838 26.03 -29.55 17.51
CA ASP A 838 25.95 -31.00 17.32
C ASP A 838 24.64 -31.50 16.69
N LEU A 839 23.86 -30.59 16.06
CA LEU A 839 22.59 -30.93 15.41
C LEU A 839 22.76 -32.09 14.42
N SER A 840 21.98 -33.15 14.62
CA SER A 840 21.98 -34.35 13.80
C SER A 840 21.03 -34.24 12.60
N ASP A 841 21.13 -35.20 11.70
CA ASP A 841 20.19 -35.38 10.59
C ASP A 841 18.73 -35.49 11.04
N GLN A 842 18.49 -36.19 12.15
CA GLN A 842 17.15 -36.37 12.71
C GLN A 842 16.63 -35.07 13.32
N GLY A 843 17.47 -34.37 14.10
CA GLY A 843 17.13 -33.06 14.65
C GLY A 843 16.83 -32.03 13.56
N PHE A 844 17.62 -32.03 12.48
CA PHE A 844 17.40 -31.16 11.32
C PHE A 844 16.06 -31.43 10.62
N GLU A 845 15.75 -32.69 10.34
CA GLU A 845 14.48 -33.07 9.71
C GLU A 845 13.28 -32.69 10.58
N THR A 846 13.34 -32.94 11.89
CA THR A 846 12.27 -32.58 12.81
C THR A 846 12.10 -31.06 12.92
N LEU A 847 13.19 -30.29 12.96
CA LEU A 847 13.11 -28.81 12.94
C LEU A 847 12.47 -28.28 11.66
N ILE A 848 12.78 -28.88 10.50
CA ILE A 848 12.19 -28.49 9.21
C ILE A 848 10.69 -28.83 9.16
N GLN A 849 10.28 -29.98 9.72
CA GLN A 849 8.87 -30.36 9.82
C GLN A 849 8.08 -29.42 10.75
N LEU A 850 8.70 -28.99 11.84
CA LEU A 850 8.09 -28.04 12.78
C LEU A 850 8.08 -26.61 12.24
N HIS A 851 9.04 -26.28 11.38
CA HIS A 851 9.23 -24.95 10.85
C HIS A 851 9.31 -24.96 9.32
N PRO A 852 8.24 -25.39 8.62
CA PRO A 852 8.27 -25.52 7.16
C PRO A 852 8.47 -24.17 6.47
N ASP A 853 8.23 -23.08 7.21
CA ASP A 853 8.05 -21.75 6.68
C ASP A 853 9.09 -20.71 7.11
N GLY A 854 9.99 -20.97 8.04
CA GLY A 854 11.03 -19.99 8.36
C GLY A 854 12.43 -20.44 7.98
N TYR A 855 13.40 -19.60 8.34
CA TYR A 855 14.77 -19.75 7.89
C TYR A 855 15.62 -20.49 8.93
N LEU A 856 16.29 -21.57 8.52
CA LEU A 856 17.21 -22.34 9.39
C LEU A 856 18.66 -22.24 8.91
N ASN A 857 19.54 -21.64 9.71
CA ASN A 857 20.99 -21.60 9.46
C ASN A 857 21.73 -22.61 10.35
N ALA A 858 22.11 -23.75 9.79
CA ALA A 858 22.75 -24.86 10.46
C ALA A 858 24.13 -25.19 9.84
N MET A 859 24.93 -24.16 9.54
CA MET A 859 26.32 -24.30 9.10
C MET A 859 27.19 -24.92 10.19
N ARG A 860 28.21 -25.70 9.81
CA ARG A 860 29.17 -26.33 10.73
C ARG A 860 28.47 -27.21 11.78
N THR A 861 27.54 -28.06 11.33
CA THR A 861 26.80 -29.00 12.18
C THR A 861 27.10 -30.46 11.78
N LYS A 862 26.45 -31.44 12.43
CA LYS A 862 26.59 -32.86 12.08
C LYS A 862 25.64 -33.32 10.96
N ILE A 863 24.93 -32.38 10.32
CA ILE A 863 24.05 -32.68 9.19
C ILE A 863 24.87 -33.24 8.04
N THR A 864 24.46 -34.37 7.48
CA THR A 864 25.11 -35.01 6.33
C THR A 864 24.70 -34.34 5.02
N ARG A 865 25.55 -34.50 3.99
CA ARG A 865 25.25 -34.03 2.65
C ARG A 865 23.99 -34.69 2.09
N GLU A 866 23.85 -36.00 2.32
CA GLU A 866 22.72 -36.81 1.89
C GLU A 866 21.41 -36.29 2.48
N LYS A 867 21.39 -36.00 3.79
CA LYS A 867 20.20 -35.46 4.45
C LYS A 867 19.87 -34.05 3.97
N ALA A 868 20.86 -33.16 3.82
CA ALA A 868 20.61 -31.81 3.31
C ALA A 868 20.00 -31.83 1.89
N ILE A 869 20.46 -32.74 1.02
CA ILE A 869 19.88 -32.95 -0.32
C ILE A 869 18.47 -33.54 -0.22
N GLN A 870 18.28 -34.54 0.65
CA GLN A 870 16.98 -35.16 0.89
C GLN A 870 15.96 -34.12 1.33
N ILE A 871 16.27 -33.29 2.33
CA ILE A 871 15.36 -32.26 2.84
C ILE A 871 15.02 -31.23 1.76
N ASN A 872 15.99 -30.76 0.96
CA ASN A 872 15.69 -29.87 -0.16
C ASN A 872 14.78 -30.53 -1.23
N ARG A 873 14.78 -31.85 -1.33
CA ARG A 873 13.90 -32.60 -2.23
C ARG A 873 12.51 -32.80 -1.63
N ASP A 874 12.45 -33.27 -0.39
CA ASP A 874 11.23 -33.71 0.28
C ASP A 874 10.45 -32.50 0.84
N TYR A 875 11.14 -31.41 1.17
CA TYR A 875 10.60 -30.13 1.63
C TYR A 875 11.03 -28.98 0.70
N PRO A 876 10.50 -28.91 -0.54
CA PRO A 876 10.93 -27.93 -1.55
C PRO A 876 10.69 -26.46 -1.15
N TYR A 877 9.91 -26.23 -0.09
CA TYR A 877 9.56 -24.91 0.44
C TYR A 877 10.37 -24.50 1.69
N ALA A 878 11.18 -25.40 2.24
CA ALA A 878 11.99 -25.08 3.41
C ALA A 878 13.12 -24.10 3.04
N ALA A 879 13.31 -23.05 3.85
CA ALA A 879 14.41 -22.11 3.71
C ALA A 879 15.53 -22.47 4.68
N PHE A 880 16.67 -22.96 4.19
CA PHE A 880 17.76 -23.35 5.08
C PHE A 880 19.15 -23.17 4.49
N ASN A 881 20.17 -23.20 5.34
CA ASN A 881 21.58 -23.17 4.96
C ASN A 881 22.38 -24.19 5.80
N THR A 882 23.06 -25.13 5.14
CA THR A 882 24.01 -26.07 5.74
C THR A 882 25.33 -26.03 4.96
N ASP A 883 26.38 -26.69 5.46
CA ASP A 883 27.69 -26.75 4.78
C ASP A 883 27.62 -27.35 3.37
N TYR A 884 26.58 -28.14 3.09
CA TYR A 884 26.49 -28.95 1.88
C TYR A 884 25.38 -28.50 0.92
N HIS A 885 24.35 -27.80 1.42
CA HIS A 885 23.22 -27.37 0.60
C HIS A 885 22.51 -26.16 1.22
N SER A 886 21.95 -25.29 0.39
CA SER A 886 20.98 -24.28 0.80
C SER A 886 19.60 -24.59 0.25
N GLY A 887 18.59 -24.73 1.10
CA GLY A 887 17.19 -24.82 0.70
C GLY A 887 16.68 -23.43 0.31
N LYS A 888 16.47 -23.22 -0.99
CA LYS A 888 15.91 -21.99 -1.57
C LYS A 888 15.00 -22.29 -2.78
N ARG A 889 14.53 -23.53 -2.94
CA ARG A 889 13.90 -23.98 -4.21
C ARG A 889 12.70 -23.15 -4.62
N TRP A 890 11.83 -22.78 -3.68
CA TRP A 890 10.69 -21.88 -3.96
C TRP A 890 11.08 -20.39 -4.12
N LEU A 891 12.21 -19.95 -3.54
CA LEU A 891 12.80 -18.62 -3.76
C LEU A 891 13.55 -18.54 -5.11
N ASN A 892 13.91 -19.69 -5.68
CA ASN A 892 14.70 -19.82 -6.91
C ASN A 892 13.84 -20.03 -8.18
N ASP A 893 12.51 -19.95 -8.09
CA ASP A 893 11.60 -20.11 -9.24
C ASP A 893 11.56 -18.86 -10.15
N ARG A 894 12.75 -18.27 -10.40
CA ARG A 894 12.97 -17.25 -11.43
C ARG A 894 13.68 -17.77 -12.68
N ASN A 895 14.04 -19.05 -12.77
CA ASN A 895 14.79 -19.55 -13.91
C ASN A 895 14.27 -20.91 -14.42
N LYS A 896 13.07 -20.93 -14.99
CA LYS A 896 12.76 -21.87 -16.08
C LYS A 896 12.34 -21.07 -17.32
N PRO A 897 13.26 -20.84 -18.27
CA PRO A 897 12.87 -20.30 -19.57
C PRO A 897 11.92 -21.28 -20.24
N LYS A 898 10.81 -20.74 -20.75
CA LYS A 898 9.94 -21.40 -21.72
C LYS A 898 10.81 -21.77 -22.94
N HIS A 899 11.32 -23.02 -22.95
CA HIS A 899 11.96 -23.92 -23.95
C HIS A 899 12.81 -23.30 -25.10
N SER A 900 13.53 -24.15 -25.82
CA SER A 900 13.29 -24.40 -27.26
C SER A 900 13.93 -25.70 -27.67
N SER A 901 13.11 -26.70 -27.98
CA SER A 901 13.49 -27.53 -29.12
C SER A 901 13.52 -26.63 -30.36
N SER A 902 14.48 -26.88 -31.23
CA SER A 902 14.26 -27.00 -32.66
C SER A 902 15.39 -27.87 -33.17
N GLU A 903 14.99 -29.00 -33.75
CA GLU A 903 15.81 -29.81 -34.62
C GLU A 903 16.48 -28.94 -35.68
N THR A 904 17.74 -29.25 -35.98
CA THR A 904 18.16 -29.33 -37.38
C THR A 904 18.92 -30.63 -37.57
N THR A 905 18.49 -31.30 -38.62
CA THR A 905 18.75 -32.63 -39.16
C THR A 905 20.20 -32.93 -39.57
N ASP A 906 20.47 -34.24 -39.59
CA ASP A 906 21.40 -35.01 -40.42
C ASP A 906 22.90 -35.03 -40.07
N THR A 907 23.36 -36.14 -39.51
CA THR A 907 23.84 -37.30 -40.30
C THR A 907 24.24 -38.44 -39.38
N ASP A 908 23.75 -39.63 -39.69
CA ASP A 908 24.17 -40.92 -39.15
C ASP A 908 25.45 -41.38 -39.88
N PRO A 909 26.51 -41.74 -39.13
CA PRO A 909 27.40 -42.77 -39.64
C PRO A 909 27.80 -43.75 -38.54
N SER A 910 26.95 -44.74 -38.25
CA SER A 910 27.38 -46.12 -37.93
C SER A 910 26.14 -47.02 -37.77
N ASP A 911 25.54 -47.48 -38.87
CA ASP A 911 25.89 -48.78 -39.45
C ASP A 911 27.34 -48.89 -39.94
N ARG A 912 28.22 -49.40 -39.07
CA ARG A 912 29.31 -50.34 -39.37
C ARG A 912 30.07 -50.71 -38.10
N GLU A 913 30.00 -52.01 -37.81
CA GLU A 913 30.75 -52.85 -36.85
C GLU A 913 30.42 -52.76 -35.37
#